data_AF-A0A970GTL1-F1
#
_entry.id   AF-A0A970GTL1-F1
#
_cell.length_a   1.000
_cell.length_b   1.000
_cell.length_c   1.000
_cell.angle_alpha   90.00
_cell.angle_beta   90.00
_cell.angle_gamma   90.00
#
_symmetry.space_group_name_H-M   'P 1'
#
loop_
_entity.id
_entity.type
_entity.pdbx_description
1 polymer ?
#
loop_
_entity_poly.entity_id
_entity_poly.type
_entity_poly.pdbx_seq_one_letter_code
_entity_poly.pdbx_strand_id
1 'polypeptide(L)'
;MTVRLSFILILALGGTLAQGAWAQTAFKLEQSAAAEVNPVAARTRFSRAAEQRLSDAKNFGGANKSVEIPAGDDFGGIAFLPASARSVTDTRMLSSVAAALDYERAGKRPEASKAGDAAMRMIPTAGEACQFATCHTLGGLYLRNGETRKARWCADKALETVKGDARAERRRAALALVSEVSLAEANMPAVIAAQTAIVRESGDPATRLDEPKRLIEKLLLRGRTAEAAAVCRGLQKAPALTDDELLWLAKRESEIHVIRGDIPGALAASERTLNDVTDKGKAIIKIFENRARLQEPNAAWDWFAKATDRYATSPSEKRGYWSRFGYQAFLYLRPDQANRAKAELAKYHLEPGHYQDRWLQTPVQFEKFARFPRLESEIVFPRDAGDFGVKAGKRVIASSFGYNASDASGCLQRAIDSGATTVVIDAAPGPWRISRVKPRSNQNLVFEKGVAVLGVGLAPVKDDDLFILNNVMNVALVGEGDKPDDVYIGKYRTHEEKLQHCRDYGGSGISFDGTENVVVRNMKIAECSMDGLCFGGLGKQNTNIYIENVILDGNHRQAASICAADGLYFKNVAFLNTHGGQPMCGIDLETSYELQMQSNIYLFDCVLEGNSGGGLNFTTSSYYPVTLHAKRCTLKGKGEAAALTIFARCGVYMNAMSKAHSRILIEDSTIEGSPWFPVVRFETSAFFDVEFRNVKIIEQGAAQGGSRATTAPVRFTLNREYNLPEYTQDRSKEGSVVFKGVQIFGYDKQPVVAFLDTAGQYSVTRISGRVVHNGRSVDMSRFRHIAPDDGLAEIAAFDPESYQPPTRSADNPAEESPSSFSFFWKVPWFVHTPVYTAIYWDGISWKTEVIGKEAKFTGARGRGVAFYAKGPSSVLRLVKSPSANEGVLYFDVPPGKPCTFKATGEMRLSKVGGGMAGVYDPAKDMGMKHFTVKASGIFPETWCVKFKSNLDIKFFAPLSGIVAEKPEWLPRAKAVPK
;
A
#
# COMPACT_ATOMS: atom_id res chain seq x y z
N MET A 1 -16.46 -14.09 16.82
CA MET A 1 -15.86 -14.32 18.16
C MET A 1 -16.85 -14.94 19.17
N THR A 2 -18.12 -14.54 19.21
CA THR A 2 -19.13 -15.09 20.14
C THR A 2 -19.34 -16.61 20.04
N VAL A 3 -19.07 -17.21 18.86
CA VAL A 3 -19.14 -18.67 18.63
C VAL A 3 -18.05 -19.45 19.38
N ARG A 4 -16.87 -18.86 19.64
CA ARG A 4 -15.80 -19.52 20.44
C ARG A 4 -16.14 -19.55 21.93
N LEU A 5 -16.79 -18.49 22.45
CA LEU A 5 -17.21 -18.45 23.85
C LEU A 5 -18.26 -19.51 24.19
N SER A 6 -19.26 -19.71 23.32
CA SER A 6 -20.28 -20.75 23.53
C SER A 6 -19.70 -22.16 23.42
N PHE A 7 -18.70 -22.38 22.56
CA PHE A 7 -18.08 -23.70 22.34
C PHE A 7 -17.15 -24.12 23.48
N ILE A 8 -16.40 -23.17 24.08
CA ILE A 8 -15.50 -23.48 25.19
C ILE A 8 -16.28 -23.53 26.53
N LEU A 9 -17.40 -22.80 26.68
CA LEU A 9 -18.30 -22.94 27.85
C LEU A 9 -18.82 -24.38 27.97
N ILE A 10 -19.04 -25.01 26.82
CA ILE A 10 -19.54 -26.36 26.65
C ILE A 10 -18.45 -27.41 26.89
N LEU A 11 -17.20 -27.16 26.47
CA LEU A 11 -16.08 -28.06 26.76
C LEU A 11 -15.77 -28.10 28.26
N ALA A 12 -15.81 -26.95 28.93
CA ALA A 12 -15.56 -26.84 30.37
C ALA A 12 -16.68 -27.45 31.22
N LEU A 13 -17.96 -27.26 30.84
CA LEU A 13 -19.11 -27.91 31.49
C LEU A 13 -19.21 -29.42 31.18
N GLY A 14 -18.89 -29.80 29.94
CA GLY A 14 -18.95 -31.19 29.46
C GLY A 14 -17.86 -32.08 30.06
N GLY A 15 -16.67 -31.53 30.33
CA GLY A 15 -15.57 -32.26 30.96
C GLY A 15 -15.79 -32.60 32.43
N THR A 16 -16.58 -31.81 33.17
CA THR A 16 -16.79 -32.01 34.62
C THR A 16 -18.13 -32.64 34.98
N LEU A 17 -19.17 -32.47 34.14
CA LEU A 17 -20.37 -33.32 34.25
C LEU A 17 -20.09 -34.79 33.87
N ALA A 18 -18.98 -35.07 33.17
CA ALA A 18 -18.61 -36.40 32.67
C ALA A 18 -18.33 -37.49 33.72
N GLN A 19 -18.37 -37.17 35.03
CA GLN A 19 -18.18 -38.17 36.09
C GLN A 19 -19.44 -39.00 36.41
N GLY A 20 -20.62 -38.61 35.91
CA GLY A 20 -21.84 -39.43 35.98
C GLY A 20 -22.17 -40.07 34.63
N ALA A 21 -22.52 -41.38 34.62
CA ALA A 21 -22.86 -42.13 33.40
C ALA A 21 -23.97 -41.48 32.53
N TRP A 22 -24.83 -40.67 33.15
CA TRP A 22 -25.97 -40.00 32.50
C TRP A 22 -25.53 -38.80 31.63
N ALA A 23 -24.64 -37.94 32.15
CA ALA A 23 -24.15 -36.76 31.44
C ALA A 23 -23.21 -37.07 30.25
N GLN A 24 -22.56 -38.24 30.26
CA GLN A 24 -21.74 -38.69 29.12
C GLN A 24 -22.57 -38.91 27.85
N THR A 25 -23.84 -39.31 27.98
CA THR A 25 -24.71 -39.59 26.83
C THR A 25 -25.07 -38.30 26.09
N ALA A 26 -25.51 -37.27 26.81
CA ALA A 26 -25.78 -35.95 26.24
C ALA A 26 -24.54 -35.34 25.58
N PHE A 27 -23.38 -35.46 26.23
CA PHE A 27 -22.12 -34.93 25.70
C PHE A 27 -21.65 -35.66 24.43
N LYS A 28 -21.76 -36.99 24.39
CA LYS A 28 -21.47 -37.78 23.17
C LYS A 28 -22.41 -37.43 22.03
N LEU A 29 -23.71 -37.25 22.31
CA LEU A 29 -24.68 -36.82 21.32
C LEU A 29 -24.35 -35.43 20.77
N GLU A 30 -23.91 -34.51 21.63
CA GLU A 30 -23.48 -33.18 21.21
C GLU A 30 -22.18 -33.21 20.38
N GLN A 31 -21.14 -33.93 20.82
CA GLN A 31 -19.90 -34.08 20.05
C GLN A 31 -20.19 -34.71 18.68
N SER A 32 -21.04 -35.73 18.66
CA SER A 32 -21.53 -36.36 17.44
C SER A 32 -22.32 -35.37 16.59
N ALA A 33 -23.12 -34.47 17.17
CA ALA A 33 -23.84 -33.43 16.45
C ALA A 33 -22.90 -32.34 15.90
N ALA A 34 -21.85 -31.98 16.64
CA ALA A 34 -20.87 -30.98 16.25
C ALA A 34 -19.93 -31.47 15.13
N ALA A 35 -19.66 -32.79 15.11
CA ALA A 35 -18.92 -33.47 14.05
C ALA A 35 -19.80 -33.87 12.85
N GLU A 36 -21.13 -33.76 12.98
CA GLU A 36 -22.06 -34.15 11.92
C GLU A 36 -22.08 -33.15 10.77
N VAL A 37 -21.89 -33.66 9.55
CA VAL A 37 -21.81 -32.87 8.32
C VAL A 37 -23.21 -32.54 7.78
N ASN A 38 -24.20 -33.42 8.01
CA ASN A 38 -25.58 -33.19 7.62
C ASN A 38 -26.30 -32.31 8.66
N PRO A 39 -26.76 -31.08 8.32
CA PRO A 39 -27.35 -30.15 9.27
C PRO A 39 -28.71 -30.59 9.80
N VAL A 40 -29.48 -31.41 9.06
CA VAL A 40 -30.76 -31.97 9.56
C VAL A 40 -30.47 -33.04 10.61
N ALA A 41 -29.49 -33.90 10.35
CA ALA A 41 -29.04 -34.90 11.32
C ALA A 41 -28.38 -34.24 12.54
N ALA A 42 -27.56 -33.21 12.33
CA ALA A 42 -26.95 -32.42 13.40
C ALA A 42 -28.02 -31.75 14.26
N ARG A 43 -29.01 -31.08 13.67
CA ARG A 43 -30.14 -30.48 14.40
C ARG A 43 -30.93 -31.51 15.20
N THR A 44 -31.16 -32.69 14.62
CA THR A 44 -31.84 -33.80 15.30
C THR A 44 -31.02 -34.29 16.51
N ARG A 45 -29.70 -34.44 16.35
CA ARG A 45 -28.81 -34.85 17.44
C ARG A 45 -28.67 -33.78 18.52
N PHE A 46 -28.61 -32.50 18.15
CA PHE A 46 -28.68 -31.39 19.11
C PHE A 46 -30.01 -31.39 19.87
N SER A 47 -31.15 -31.62 19.20
CA SER A 47 -32.45 -31.78 19.88
C SER A 47 -32.43 -32.94 20.88
N ARG A 48 -31.88 -34.10 20.49
CA ARG A 48 -31.77 -35.27 21.39
C ARG A 48 -30.82 -35.01 22.56
N ALA A 49 -29.71 -34.31 22.32
CA ALA A 49 -28.80 -33.89 23.38
C ALA A 49 -29.50 -32.94 24.37
N ALA A 50 -30.32 -32.02 23.87
CA ALA A 50 -31.13 -31.12 24.70
C ALA A 50 -32.18 -31.87 25.54
N GLU A 51 -32.90 -32.81 24.93
CA GLU A 51 -33.88 -33.67 25.61
C GLU A 51 -33.21 -34.51 26.71
N GLN A 52 -32.05 -35.11 26.41
CA GLN A 52 -31.27 -35.87 27.38
C GLN A 52 -30.81 -34.99 28.55
N ARG A 53 -30.30 -33.78 28.29
CA ARG A 53 -29.90 -32.82 29.33
C ARG A 53 -31.04 -32.42 30.26
N LEU A 54 -32.24 -32.21 29.71
CA LEU A 54 -33.42 -31.92 30.52
C LEU A 54 -33.88 -33.13 31.34
N SER A 55 -33.74 -34.34 30.81
CA SER A 55 -33.99 -35.59 31.56
C SER A 55 -32.99 -35.75 32.71
N ASP A 56 -31.71 -35.55 32.43
CA ASP A 56 -30.63 -35.65 33.42
C ASP A 56 -30.81 -34.61 34.54
N ALA A 57 -31.19 -33.37 34.19
CA ALA A 57 -31.49 -32.32 35.16
C ALA A 57 -32.64 -32.69 36.12
N LYS A 58 -33.68 -33.38 35.63
CA LYS A 58 -34.80 -33.83 36.48
C LYS A 58 -34.38 -34.94 37.44
N ASN A 59 -33.51 -35.84 37.00
CA ASN A 59 -33.08 -37.02 37.75
C ASN A 59 -31.95 -36.73 38.75
N PHE A 60 -31.35 -35.54 38.69
CA PHE A 60 -30.36 -35.07 39.66
C PHE A 60 -31.01 -34.88 41.04
N GLY A 61 -30.96 -35.86 41.94
CA GLY A 61 -31.63 -35.75 43.25
C GLY A 61 -31.39 -36.88 44.27
N GLY A 62 -30.77 -37.99 43.89
CA GLY A 62 -30.44 -39.08 44.80
C GLY A 62 -28.95 -39.42 44.73
N ALA A 63 -28.25 -39.26 45.84
CA ALA A 63 -26.86 -39.67 46.03
C ALA A 63 -25.82 -39.05 45.08
N ASN A 64 -25.41 -37.80 45.34
CA ASN A 64 -23.99 -37.41 45.25
C ASN A 64 -23.74 -36.03 45.87
N LYS A 65 -22.71 -35.99 46.73
CA LYS A 65 -22.12 -34.77 47.30
C LYS A 65 -21.56 -33.90 46.17
N SER A 66 -21.58 -32.58 46.38
CA SER A 66 -20.84 -31.53 45.65
C SER A 66 -19.93 -32.00 44.51
N VAL A 67 -20.20 -31.57 43.27
CA VAL A 67 -19.31 -31.81 42.13
C VAL A 67 -18.21 -30.73 42.14
N GLU A 68 -16.99 -31.10 42.52
CA GLU A 68 -15.83 -30.22 42.36
C GLU A 68 -15.35 -30.23 40.90
N ILE A 69 -15.21 -29.02 40.34
CA ILE A 69 -14.65 -28.79 39.02
C ILE A 69 -13.17 -28.47 39.23
N PRO A 70 -12.21 -29.21 38.66
CA PRO A 70 -10.79 -28.87 38.79
C PRO A 70 -10.55 -27.45 38.26
N ALA A 71 -9.72 -26.68 38.96
CA ALA A 71 -9.20 -25.42 38.42
C ALA A 71 -8.32 -25.75 37.20
N GLY A 72 -8.93 -25.76 36.01
CA GLY A 72 -8.22 -25.92 34.76
C GLY A 72 -7.52 -24.62 34.39
N ASP A 73 -6.26 -24.74 33.99
CA ASP A 73 -5.48 -23.63 33.43
C ASP A 73 -6.25 -22.92 32.31
N ASP A 74 -5.97 -21.63 32.19
CA ASP A 74 -6.57 -20.63 31.33
C ASP A 74 -6.78 -21.12 29.88
N PHE A 75 -7.91 -21.78 29.61
CA PHE A 75 -8.29 -22.22 28.25
C PHE A 75 -8.79 -21.04 27.43
N GLY A 76 -7.85 -20.22 26.95
CA GLY A 76 -8.04 -19.35 25.79
C GLY A 76 -9.24 -18.40 25.85
N GLY A 77 -9.44 -17.72 26.99
CA GLY A 77 -10.39 -16.61 27.12
C GLY A 77 -11.77 -16.98 27.68
N ILE A 78 -11.92 -18.11 28.38
CA ILE A 78 -13.12 -18.43 29.17
C ILE A 78 -12.83 -18.28 30.66
N ALA A 79 -12.98 -17.06 31.16
CA ALA A 79 -12.82 -16.73 32.57
C ALA A 79 -14.13 -16.82 33.39
N PHE A 80 -15.22 -17.34 32.80
CA PHE A 80 -16.58 -17.03 33.29
C PHE A 80 -17.39 -18.22 33.81
N LEU A 81 -16.88 -19.44 33.75
CA LEU A 81 -17.49 -20.54 34.49
C LEU A 81 -17.02 -20.50 35.96
N PRO A 82 -17.90 -20.75 36.94
CA PRO A 82 -17.48 -20.94 38.31
C PRO A 82 -16.47 -22.09 38.41
N ALA A 83 -15.48 -21.95 39.31
CA ALA A 83 -14.60 -23.04 39.70
C ALA A 83 -15.32 -24.16 40.49
N SER A 84 -16.65 -24.09 40.68
CA SER A 84 -17.46 -25.17 41.28
C SER A 84 -18.97 -24.88 41.11
N ALA A 85 -19.75 -25.88 40.68
CA ALA A 85 -21.18 -25.93 40.96
C ALA A 85 -21.35 -26.45 42.39
N ARG A 86 -21.82 -25.61 43.32
CA ARG A 86 -21.79 -25.93 44.76
C ARG A 86 -23.07 -26.59 45.27
N SER A 87 -24.11 -26.68 44.43
CA SER A 87 -25.42 -27.22 44.78
C SER A 87 -26.05 -28.04 43.65
N VAL A 88 -26.99 -28.91 44.00
CA VAL A 88 -27.85 -29.64 43.03
C VAL A 88 -28.59 -28.65 42.13
N THR A 89 -28.98 -27.50 42.67
CA THR A 89 -29.66 -26.42 41.94
C THR A 89 -28.78 -25.83 40.84
N ASP A 90 -27.50 -25.58 41.12
CA ASP A 90 -26.54 -25.07 40.11
C ASP A 90 -26.40 -26.04 38.93
N THR A 91 -26.29 -27.34 39.22
CA THR A 91 -26.14 -28.38 38.20
C THR A 91 -27.39 -28.51 37.32
N ARG A 92 -28.59 -28.46 37.91
CA ARG A 92 -29.87 -28.47 37.19
C ARG A 92 -30.03 -27.23 36.31
N MET A 93 -29.63 -26.07 36.81
CA MET A 93 -29.69 -24.80 36.08
C MET A 93 -28.76 -24.83 34.87
N LEU A 94 -27.48 -25.17 35.05
CA LEU A 94 -26.50 -25.24 33.96
C LEU A 94 -26.88 -26.29 32.89
N SER A 95 -27.45 -27.42 33.30
CA SER A 95 -27.97 -28.44 32.38
C SER A 95 -29.13 -27.91 31.53
N SER A 96 -30.01 -27.10 32.12
CA SER A 96 -31.12 -26.45 31.42
C SER A 96 -30.64 -25.36 30.45
N VAL A 97 -29.58 -24.61 30.81
CA VAL A 97 -28.93 -23.64 29.91
C VAL A 97 -28.29 -24.34 28.71
N ALA A 98 -27.57 -25.45 28.95
CA ALA A 98 -26.97 -26.24 27.87
C ALA A 98 -28.05 -26.78 26.94
N ALA A 99 -29.15 -27.33 27.48
CA ALA A 99 -30.29 -27.77 26.67
C ALA A 99 -30.90 -26.63 25.84
N ALA A 100 -31.00 -25.42 26.39
CA ALA A 100 -31.48 -24.25 25.65
C ALA A 100 -30.59 -23.93 24.44
N LEU A 101 -29.26 -23.94 24.62
CA LEU A 101 -28.30 -23.72 23.53
C LEU A 101 -28.36 -24.81 22.45
N ASP A 102 -28.57 -26.07 22.84
CA ASP A 102 -28.70 -27.16 21.88
C ASP A 102 -30.01 -27.10 21.12
N TYR A 103 -31.12 -26.76 21.77
CA TYR A 103 -32.37 -26.48 21.06
C TYR A 103 -32.24 -25.30 20.09
N GLU A 104 -31.49 -24.26 20.48
CA GLU A 104 -31.19 -23.15 19.59
C GLU A 104 -30.40 -23.62 18.35
N ARG A 105 -29.36 -24.44 18.54
CA ARG A 105 -28.60 -25.08 17.45
C ARG A 105 -29.45 -26.03 16.60
N ALA A 106 -30.44 -26.67 17.21
CA ALA A 106 -31.44 -27.49 16.53
C ALA A 106 -32.45 -26.67 15.71
N GLY A 107 -32.46 -25.34 15.85
CA GLY A 107 -33.45 -24.45 15.24
C GLY A 107 -34.81 -24.45 15.94
N LYS A 108 -34.91 -25.08 17.12
CA LYS A 108 -36.13 -25.21 17.93
C LYS A 108 -36.24 -24.06 18.94
N ARG A 109 -36.51 -22.85 18.44
CA ARG A 109 -36.53 -21.63 19.26
C ARG A 109 -37.54 -21.68 20.42
N PRO A 110 -38.79 -22.13 20.25
CA PRO A 110 -39.74 -22.21 21.37
C PRO A 110 -39.27 -23.15 22.49
N GLU A 111 -38.66 -24.28 22.13
CA GLU A 111 -38.11 -25.26 23.07
C GLU A 111 -36.84 -24.73 23.75
N ALA A 112 -35.99 -24.03 23.02
CA ALA A 112 -34.84 -23.31 23.56
C ALA A 112 -35.28 -22.31 24.63
N SER A 113 -36.30 -21.50 24.32
CA SER A 113 -36.85 -20.53 25.26
C SER A 113 -37.52 -21.19 26.47
N LYS A 114 -38.23 -22.31 26.30
CA LYS A 114 -38.79 -23.09 27.42
C LYS A 114 -37.71 -23.66 28.34
N ALA A 115 -36.64 -24.21 27.79
CA ALA A 115 -35.50 -24.71 28.56
C ALA A 115 -34.77 -23.58 29.29
N GLY A 116 -34.61 -22.42 28.63
CA GLY A 116 -34.10 -21.20 29.25
C GLY A 116 -34.98 -20.71 30.39
N ASP A 117 -36.31 -20.68 30.22
CA ASP A 117 -37.26 -20.26 31.25
C ASP A 117 -37.20 -21.18 32.47
N ALA A 118 -36.95 -22.48 32.28
CA ALA A 118 -36.74 -23.43 33.37
C ALA A 118 -35.45 -23.12 34.16
N ALA A 119 -34.35 -22.80 33.48
CA ALA A 119 -33.11 -22.36 34.13
C ALA A 119 -33.30 -21.04 34.90
N MET A 120 -34.04 -20.08 34.31
CA MET A 120 -34.31 -18.78 34.91
C MET A 120 -35.02 -18.86 36.26
N ARG A 121 -35.95 -19.82 36.42
CA ARG A 121 -36.67 -20.05 37.69
C ARG A 121 -35.75 -20.49 38.83
N MET A 122 -34.57 -21.01 38.53
CA MET A 122 -33.59 -21.51 39.52
C MET A 122 -32.60 -20.43 39.96
N ILE A 123 -32.58 -19.26 39.31
CA ILE A 123 -31.65 -18.16 39.61
C ILE A 123 -31.68 -17.72 41.09
N PRO A 124 -32.85 -17.51 41.74
CA PRO A 124 -32.90 -17.03 43.12
C PRO A 124 -32.24 -17.96 44.16
N THR A 125 -32.06 -19.24 43.82
CA THR A 125 -31.53 -20.27 44.72
C THR A 125 -30.20 -20.85 44.25
N ALA A 126 -29.63 -20.31 43.17
CA ALA A 126 -28.33 -20.69 42.62
C ALA A 126 -27.18 -19.83 43.18
N GLY A 127 -25.93 -20.29 43.06
CA GLY A 127 -24.75 -19.50 43.43
C GLY A 127 -24.47 -18.35 42.44
N GLU A 128 -23.96 -17.22 42.92
CA GLU A 128 -23.76 -15.97 42.14
C GLU A 128 -23.00 -16.18 40.81
N ALA A 129 -21.94 -17.00 40.80
CA ALA A 129 -21.18 -17.28 39.59
C ALA A 129 -21.99 -18.06 38.54
N CYS A 130 -22.88 -18.96 38.97
CA CYS A 130 -23.79 -19.70 38.08
C CYS A 130 -24.92 -18.80 37.59
N GLN A 131 -25.40 -17.86 38.44
CA GLN A 131 -26.38 -16.86 38.05
C GLN A 131 -25.84 -15.98 36.92
N PHE A 132 -24.61 -15.44 37.05
CA PHE A 132 -23.97 -14.63 36.01
C PHE A 132 -23.86 -15.38 34.67
N ALA A 133 -23.25 -16.57 34.69
CA ALA A 133 -23.04 -17.37 33.47
C ALA A 133 -24.37 -17.72 32.77
N THR A 134 -25.39 -18.04 33.56
CA THR A 134 -26.76 -18.34 33.07
C THR A 134 -27.38 -17.11 32.44
N CYS A 135 -27.45 -15.99 33.17
CA CYS A 135 -28.03 -14.74 32.70
C CYS A 135 -27.33 -14.22 31.44
N HIS A 136 -26.00 -14.21 31.41
CA HIS A 136 -25.25 -13.75 30.24
C HIS A 136 -25.54 -14.63 29.01
N THR A 137 -25.52 -15.95 29.18
CA THR A 137 -25.74 -16.91 28.09
C THR A 137 -27.17 -16.85 27.55
N LEU A 138 -28.16 -16.90 28.44
CA LEU A 138 -29.57 -16.86 28.07
C LEU A 138 -29.98 -15.50 27.51
N GLY A 139 -29.41 -14.39 28.01
CA GLY A 139 -29.67 -13.07 27.46
C GLY A 139 -29.30 -12.99 25.98
N GLY A 140 -28.14 -13.53 25.59
CA GLY A 140 -27.74 -13.62 24.19
C GLY A 140 -28.65 -14.53 23.35
N LEU A 141 -29.12 -15.64 23.91
CA LEU A 141 -30.06 -16.57 23.26
C LEU A 141 -31.43 -15.91 23.03
N TYR A 142 -32.00 -15.30 24.08
CA TYR A 142 -33.28 -14.61 24.00
C TYR A 142 -33.25 -13.46 23.00
N LEU A 143 -32.14 -12.71 22.97
CA LEU A 143 -31.94 -11.65 21.99
C LEU A 143 -31.97 -12.20 20.54
N ARG A 144 -31.30 -13.32 20.27
CA ARG A 144 -31.31 -13.97 18.95
C ARG A 144 -32.69 -14.54 18.57
N ASN A 145 -33.47 -14.93 19.57
CA ASN A 145 -34.85 -15.42 19.38
C ASN A 145 -35.89 -14.29 19.24
N GLY A 146 -35.50 -13.01 19.40
CA GLY A 146 -36.41 -11.86 19.35
C GLY A 146 -37.19 -11.63 20.65
N GLU A 147 -36.80 -12.29 21.75
CA GLU A 147 -37.45 -12.18 23.06
C GLU A 147 -36.82 -11.06 23.90
N THR A 148 -36.87 -9.82 23.40
CA THR A 148 -36.12 -8.68 23.94
C THR A 148 -36.38 -8.40 25.42
N ARG A 149 -37.62 -8.56 25.92
CA ARG A 149 -37.94 -8.38 27.35
C ARG A 149 -37.21 -9.37 28.26
N LYS A 150 -37.10 -10.64 27.83
CA LYS A 150 -36.36 -11.67 28.58
C LYS A 150 -34.86 -11.39 28.50
N ALA A 151 -34.37 -11.01 27.33
CA ALA A 151 -32.97 -10.62 27.14
C ALA A 151 -32.57 -9.44 28.04
N ARG A 152 -33.44 -8.42 28.16
CA ARG A 152 -33.28 -7.28 29.08
C ARG A 152 -33.15 -7.71 30.52
N TRP A 153 -34.10 -8.51 31.01
CA TRP A 153 -34.05 -9.03 32.37
C TRP A 153 -32.74 -9.78 32.64
N CYS A 154 -32.32 -10.64 31.70
CA CYS A 154 -31.06 -11.36 31.79
C CYS A 154 -29.84 -10.44 31.81
N ALA A 155 -29.80 -9.42 30.95
CA ALA A 155 -28.71 -8.48 30.89
C ALA A 155 -28.57 -7.68 32.20
N ASP A 156 -29.69 -7.19 32.74
CA ASP A 156 -29.72 -6.42 33.98
C ASP A 156 -29.31 -7.30 35.17
N LYS A 157 -29.81 -8.55 35.23
CA LYS A 157 -29.40 -9.52 36.26
C LYS A 157 -27.94 -9.94 36.15
N ALA A 158 -27.42 -10.15 34.94
CA ALA A 158 -26.00 -10.43 34.74
C ALA A 158 -25.15 -9.27 35.28
N LEU A 159 -25.52 -8.01 35.00
CA LEU A 159 -24.81 -6.84 35.51
C LEU A 159 -24.91 -6.71 37.04
N GLU A 160 -26.08 -6.97 37.62
CA GLU A 160 -26.30 -6.97 39.08
C GLU A 160 -25.38 -7.97 39.79
N THR A 161 -25.27 -9.20 39.28
CA THR A 161 -24.45 -10.27 39.88
C THR A 161 -22.95 -9.98 39.91
N VAL A 162 -22.48 -9.03 39.09
CA VAL A 162 -21.04 -8.68 38.99
C VAL A 162 -20.72 -7.29 39.54
N LYS A 163 -21.69 -6.63 40.18
CA LYS A 163 -21.57 -5.25 40.69
C LYS A 163 -20.44 -5.05 41.71
N GLY A 164 -20.02 -6.13 42.40
CA GLY A 164 -18.91 -6.14 43.36
C GLY A 164 -17.76 -7.08 43.01
N ASP A 165 -17.74 -7.66 41.81
CA ASP A 165 -16.64 -8.54 41.39
C ASP A 165 -15.31 -7.73 41.33
N ALA A 166 -14.15 -8.35 41.53
CA ALA A 166 -12.86 -7.69 41.31
C ALA A 166 -12.42 -7.81 39.83
N ARG A 167 -12.92 -8.81 39.10
CA ARG A 167 -12.51 -9.14 37.73
C ARG A 167 -13.23 -8.27 36.69
N ALA A 168 -12.49 -7.38 36.04
CA ALA A 168 -13.02 -6.48 35.00
C ALA A 168 -13.65 -7.23 33.81
N GLU A 169 -13.19 -8.44 33.51
CA GLU A 169 -13.66 -9.24 32.37
C GLU A 169 -15.15 -9.59 32.44
N ARG A 170 -15.66 -10.01 33.61
CA ARG A 170 -17.07 -10.38 33.81
C ARG A 170 -17.99 -9.19 33.67
N ARG A 171 -17.58 -8.05 34.24
CA ARG A 171 -18.30 -6.78 34.10
C ARG A 171 -18.35 -6.33 32.65
N ARG A 172 -17.22 -6.37 31.92
CA ARG A 172 -17.19 -6.02 30.49
C ARG A 172 -18.12 -6.91 29.65
N ALA A 173 -18.15 -8.21 29.92
CA ALA A 173 -19.06 -9.13 29.23
C ALA A 173 -20.54 -8.82 29.53
N ALA A 174 -20.89 -8.55 30.81
CA ALA A 174 -22.23 -8.12 31.21
C ALA A 174 -22.66 -6.84 30.47
N LEU A 175 -21.78 -5.84 30.44
CA LEU A 175 -22.01 -4.55 29.79
C LEU A 175 -22.13 -4.70 28.26
N ALA A 176 -21.35 -5.60 27.64
CA ALA A 176 -21.47 -5.89 26.21
C ALA A 176 -22.86 -6.46 25.88
N LEU A 177 -23.37 -7.38 26.72
CA LEU A 177 -24.73 -7.90 26.57
C LEU A 177 -25.79 -6.80 26.76
N VAL A 178 -25.66 -5.95 27.79
CA VAL A 178 -26.54 -4.78 27.99
C VAL A 178 -26.53 -3.88 26.76
N SER A 179 -25.36 -3.64 26.17
CA SER A 179 -25.20 -2.86 24.94
C SER A 179 -25.94 -3.49 23.76
N GLU A 180 -25.82 -4.80 23.54
CA GLU A 180 -26.51 -5.51 22.46
C GLU A 180 -28.04 -5.50 22.62
N VAL A 181 -28.54 -5.70 23.84
CA VAL A 181 -29.98 -5.66 24.13
C VAL A 181 -30.52 -4.24 23.94
N SER A 182 -29.83 -3.22 24.46
CA SER A 182 -30.22 -1.82 24.27
C SER A 182 -30.25 -1.42 22.80
N LEU A 183 -29.35 -1.99 21.99
CA LEU A 183 -29.34 -1.75 20.55
C LEU A 183 -30.58 -2.36 19.85
N ALA A 184 -31.05 -3.52 20.29
CA ALA A 184 -32.27 -4.15 19.78
C ALA A 184 -33.54 -3.42 20.23
N GLU A 185 -33.49 -2.74 21.37
CA GLU A 185 -34.55 -1.84 21.86
C GLU A 185 -34.50 -0.44 21.23
N ALA A 186 -33.55 -0.19 20.31
CA ALA A 186 -33.27 1.14 19.75
C ALA A 186 -32.94 2.22 20.81
N ASN A 187 -32.43 1.83 21.97
CA ASN A 187 -32.05 2.73 23.06
C ASN A 187 -30.57 3.10 22.99
N MET A 188 -30.22 4.02 22.09
CA MET A 188 -28.82 4.46 21.89
C MET A 188 -28.15 5.08 23.12
N PRO A 189 -28.82 5.90 23.96
CA PRO A 189 -28.23 6.37 25.21
C PRO A 189 -27.72 5.24 26.10
N ALA A 190 -28.49 4.15 26.23
CA ALA A 190 -28.08 2.98 27.00
C ALA A 190 -26.95 2.18 26.32
N VAL A 191 -26.94 2.11 24.98
CA VAL A 191 -25.81 1.51 24.22
C VAL A 191 -24.51 2.26 24.53
N ILE A 192 -24.53 3.59 24.44
CA ILE A 192 -23.37 4.44 24.70
C ILE A 192 -22.94 4.32 26.16
N ALA A 193 -23.87 4.38 27.12
CA ALA A 193 -23.55 4.25 28.54
C ALA A 193 -22.85 2.91 28.84
N ALA A 194 -23.35 1.81 28.27
CA ALA A 194 -22.74 0.49 28.44
C ALA A 194 -21.32 0.43 27.84
N GLN A 195 -21.11 0.97 26.63
CA GLN A 195 -19.80 1.00 25.99
C GLN A 195 -18.80 1.91 26.73
N THR A 196 -19.25 3.06 27.23
CA THR A 196 -18.44 3.94 28.09
C THR A 196 -18.02 3.23 29.37
N ALA A 197 -18.91 2.43 29.97
CA ALA A 197 -18.56 1.62 31.12
C ALA A 197 -17.54 0.52 30.77
N ILE A 198 -17.65 -0.12 29.60
CA ILE A 198 -16.64 -1.09 29.11
C ILE A 198 -15.26 -0.44 29.00
N VAL A 199 -15.20 0.76 28.41
CA VAL A 199 -13.95 1.53 28.30
C VAL A 199 -13.37 1.82 29.68
N ARG A 200 -14.21 2.24 30.65
CA ARG A 200 -13.79 2.52 32.02
C ARG A 200 -13.24 1.28 32.74
N GLU A 201 -13.85 0.13 32.53
CA GLU A 201 -13.39 -1.15 33.11
C GLU A 201 -12.08 -1.63 32.48
N SER A 202 -11.76 -1.16 31.27
CA SER A 202 -10.53 -1.51 30.57
C SER A 202 -9.41 -0.55 30.91
N GLY A 203 -8.67 -0.88 31.97
CA GLY A 203 -7.50 -0.11 32.41
C GLY A 203 -6.40 0.02 31.36
N ASP A 204 -6.27 -0.96 30.45
CA ASP A 204 -5.23 -1.01 29.42
C ASP A 204 -5.60 -0.19 28.15
N PRO A 205 -4.83 0.86 27.80
CA PRO A 205 -5.03 1.64 26.58
C PRO A 205 -4.92 0.82 25.27
N ALA A 206 -4.14 -0.26 25.25
CA ALA A 206 -3.94 -1.04 24.02
C ALA A 206 -5.22 -1.79 23.59
N THR A 207 -6.06 -2.18 24.55
CA THR A 207 -7.20 -3.07 24.33
C THR A 207 -8.56 -2.45 24.65
N ARG A 208 -8.61 -1.27 25.30
CA ARG A 208 -9.88 -0.69 25.78
C ARG A 208 -10.91 -0.32 24.71
N LEU A 209 -10.45 -0.02 23.49
CA LEU A 209 -11.35 0.28 22.37
C LEU A 209 -11.71 -0.96 21.53
N ASP A 210 -11.23 -2.16 21.85
CA ASP A 210 -11.46 -3.34 21.02
C ASP A 210 -12.95 -3.68 20.88
N GLU A 211 -13.69 -3.67 21.98
CA GLU A 211 -15.13 -3.97 21.95
C GLU A 211 -15.94 -2.84 21.28
N PRO A 212 -15.70 -1.54 21.58
CA PRO A 212 -16.23 -0.44 20.79
C PRO A 212 -15.96 -0.55 19.28
N LYS A 213 -14.72 -0.87 18.88
CA LYS A 213 -14.32 -1.03 17.47
C LYS A 213 -15.15 -2.12 16.81
N ARG A 214 -15.31 -3.28 17.45
CA ARG A 214 -16.14 -4.39 16.96
C ARG A 214 -17.60 -3.98 16.80
N LEU A 215 -18.16 -3.23 17.74
CA LEU A 215 -19.54 -2.74 17.64
C LEU A 215 -19.70 -1.78 16.46
N ILE A 216 -18.80 -0.79 16.33
CA ILE A 216 -18.83 0.18 15.22
C ILE A 216 -18.77 -0.56 13.87
N GLU A 217 -17.83 -1.49 13.71
CA GLU A 217 -17.71 -2.29 12.48
C GLU A 217 -18.97 -3.12 12.21
N LYS A 218 -19.54 -3.76 13.24
CA LYS A 218 -20.79 -4.52 13.15
C LYS A 218 -21.96 -3.64 12.70
N LEU A 219 -22.04 -2.40 13.17
CA LEU A 219 -23.06 -1.44 12.75
C LEU A 219 -22.88 -1.01 11.29
N LEU A 220 -21.64 -0.72 10.89
CA LEU A 220 -21.32 -0.35 9.50
C LEU A 220 -21.62 -1.49 8.52
N LEU A 221 -21.28 -2.73 8.88
CA LEU A 221 -21.62 -3.93 8.09
C LEU A 221 -23.14 -4.17 7.96
N ARG A 222 -23.95 -3.53 8.80
CA ARG A 222 -25.42 -3.60 8.77
C ARG A 222 -26.06 -2.33 8.21
N GLY A 223 -25.30 -1.43 7.59
CA GLY A 223 -25.81 -0.16 7.07
C GLY A 223 -26.23 0.87 8.14
N ARG A 224 -26.05 0.56 9.43
CA ARG A 224 -26.48 1.38 10.58
C ARG A 224 -25.48 2.51 10.88
N THR A 225 -25.26 3.37 9.88
CA THR A 225 -24.23 4.42 9.90
C THR A 225 -24.53 5.52 10.92
N ALA A 226 -25.81 5.86 11.16
CA ALA A 226 -26.19 6.88 12.14
C ALA A 226 -25.85 6.43 13.58
N GLU A 227 -26.16 5.19 13.91
CA GLU A 227 -25.85 4.60 15.22
C GLU A 227 -24.35 4.44 15.41
N ALA A 228 -23.62 4.04 14.36
CA ALA A 228 -22.17 3.95 14.41
C ALA A 228 -21.52 5.32 14.72
N ALA A 229 -21.96 6.39 14.05
CA ALA A 229 -21.51 7.75 14.33
C ALA A 229 -21.85 8.20 15.76
N ALA A 230 -23.06 7.87 16.24
CA ALA A 230 -23.50 8.18 17.60
C ALA A 230 -22.66 7.46 18.67
N VAL A 231 -22.27 6.21 18.44
CA VAL A 231 -21.36 5.47 19.34
C VAL A 231 -19.99 6.14 19.38
N CYS A 232 -19.39 6.47 18.24
CA CYS A 232 -18.11 7.18 18.20
C CYS A 232 -18.16 8.50 18.99
N ARG A 233 -19.20 9.30 18.75
CA ARG A 233 -19.42 10.58 19.43
C ARG A 233 -19.64 10.43 20.93
N GLY A 234 -20.44 9.45 21.33
CA GLY A 234 -20.74 9.19 22.74
C GLY A 234 -19.51 8.76 23.53
N LEU A 235 -18.67 7.93 22.90
CA LEU A 235 -17.45 7.40 23.51
C LEU A 235 -16.34 8.43 23.68
N GLN A 236 -16.32 9.51 22.91
CA GLN A 236 -15.35 10.61 23.12
C GLN A 236 -15.46 11.22 24.54
N LYS A 237 -16.60 11.04 25.21
CA LYS A 237 -16.81 11.48 26.60
C LYS A 237 -16.40 10.47 27.66
N ALA A 238 -15.87 9.31 27.26
CA ALA A 238 -15.44 8.29 28.20
C ALA A 238 -14.22 8.76 29.00
N PRO A 239 -14.13 8.44 30.30
CA PRO A 239 -13.00 8.86 31.11
C PRO A 239 -11.71 8.15 30.69
N ALA A 240 -10.57 8.77 30.97
CA ALA A 240 -9.23 8.20 30.82
C ALA A 240 -8.79 7.81 29.40
N LEU A 241 -9.48 8.30 28.35
CA LEU A 241 -9.02 8.15 26.97
C LEU A 241 -7.73 8.94 26.72
N THR A 242 -6.82 8.35 25.95
CA THR A 242 -5.64 9.03 25.43
C THR A 242 -5.99 9.93 24.25
N ASP A 243 -5.12 10.89 23.92
CA ASP A 243 -5.31 11.76 22.75
C ASP A 243 -5.45 10.96 21.44
N ASP A 244 -4.70 9.86 21.29
CA ASP A 244 -4.79 9.00 20.10
C ASP A 244 -6.14 8.30 19.97
N GLU A 245 -6.73 7.89 21.10
CA GLU A 245 -8.04 7.25 21.12
C GLU A 245 -9.16 8.24 20.78
N LEU A 246 -9.09 9.46 21.32
CA LEU A 246 -10.02 10.54 20.98
C LEU A 246 -9.94 10.89 19.49
N LEU A 247 -8.72 11.10 18.97
CA LEU A 247 -8.51 11.41 17.56
C LEU A 247 -8.95 10.25 16.64
N TRP A 248 -8.76 9.00 17.06
CA TRP A 248 -9.26 7.85 16.33
C TRP A 248 -10.80 7.84 16.28
N LEU A 249 -11.49 8.05 17.40
CA LEU A 249 -12.96 8.11 17.46
C LEU A 249 -13.52 9.24 16.59
N ALA A 250 -12.90 10.42 16.62
CA ALA A 250 -13.31 11.57 15.82
C ALA A 250 -13.08 11.37 14.32
N LYS A 251 -11.93 10.81 13.94
CA LYS A 251 -11.65 10.41 12.56
C LYS A 251 -12.65 9.37 12.08
N ARG A 252 -12.96 8.37 12.91
CA ARG A 252 -13.91 7.32 12.55
C ARG A 252 -15.33 7.86 12.40
N GLU A 253 -15.79 8.74 13.29
CA GLU A 253 -17.07 9.44 13.13
C GLU A 253 -17.10 10.24 11.81
N SER A 254 -16.00 10.93 11.50
CA SER A 254 -15.87 11.71 10.26
C SER A 254 -15.99 10.84 9.00
N GLU A 255 -15.27 9.73 8.93
CA GLU A 255 -15.38 8.75 7.83
C GLU A 255 -16.82 8.27 7.63
N ILE A 256 -17.55 8.05 8.73
CA ILE A 256 -18.95 7.61 8.68
C ILE A 256 -19.86 8.70 8.11
N HIS A 257 -19.62 9.96 8.46
CA HIS A 257 -20.33 11.09 7.84
C HIS A 257 -20.03 11.22 6.34
N VAL A 258 -18.79 10.98 5.91
CA VAL A 258 -18.42 10.95 4.48
C VAL A 258 -19.18 9.84 3.74
N ILE A 259 -19.26 8.63 4.31
CA ILE A 259 -20.06 7.52 3.75
C ILE A 259 -21.53 7.93 3.54
N ARG A 260 -22.05 8.83 4.38
CA ARG A 260 -23.42 9.35 4.32
C ARG A 260 -23.58 10.57 3.41
N GLY A 261 -22.51 11.06 2.77
CA GLY A 261 -22.51 12.30 2.00
C GLY A 261 -22.62 13.58 2.84
N ASP A 262 -22.41 13.50 4.15
CA ASP A 262 -22.53 14.62 5.10
C ASP A 262 -21.15 15.24 5.40
N ILE A 263 -20.62 16.00 4.45
CA ILE A 263 -19.31 16.66 4.60
C ILE A 263 -19.27 17.65 5.78
N PRO A 264 -20.28 18.52 6.01
CA PRO A 264 -20.27 19.41 7.18
C PRO A 264 -20.21 18.65 8.51
N GLY A 265 -20.98 17.56 8.65
CA GLY A 265 -20.93 16.69 9.82
C GLY A 265 -19.57 16.01 9.99
N ALA A 266 -18.94 15.60 8.88
CA ALA A 266 -17.61 14.99 8.88
C ALA A 266 -16.54 15.95 9.45
N LEU A 267 -16.56 17.21 9.03
CA LEU A 267 -15.62 18.24 9.50
C LEU A 267 -15.86 18.60 10.97
N ALA A 268 -17.12 18.79 11.34
CA ALA A 268 -17.50 19.07 12.72
C ALA A 268 -17.10 17.94 13.66
N ALA A 269 -17.16 16.68 13.21
CA ALA A 269 -16.76 15.52 14.02
C ALA A 269 -15.28 15.56 14.39
N SER A 270 -14.39 15.87 13.45
CA SER A 270 -12.95 15.97 13.71
C SER A 270 -12.59 17.16 14.61
N GLU A 271 -13.28 18.30 14.46
CA GLU A 271 -12.94 19.51 15.22
C GLU A 271 -13.36 19.47 16.68
N ARG A 272 -14.46 18.79 17.04
CA ARG A 272 -14.94 18.76 18.42
C ARG A 272 -13.88 18.27 19.40
N THR A 273 -13.15 17.22 19.04
CA THR A 273 -12.09 16.64 19.87
C THR A 273 -10.92 17.57 20.12
N LEU A 274 -10.78 18.66 19.35
CA LEU A 274 -9.68 19.60 19.54
C LEU A 274 -9.69 20.25 20.92
N ASN A 275 -10.86 20.43 21.54
CA ASN A 275 -10.96 20.97 22.90
C ASN A 275 -10.60 19.93 23.97
N ASP A 276 -10.79 18.64 23.69
CA ASP A 276 -10.70 17.55 24.67
C ASP A 276 -9.30 16.93 24.77
N VAL A 277 -8.50 17.01 23.70
CA VAL A 277 -7.12 16.49 23.65
C VAL A 277 -6.10 17.40 24.35
N THR A 278 -5.02 16.81 24.87
CA THR A 278 -3.93 17.56 25.52
C THR A 278 -2.91 18.12 24.54
N ASP A 279 -2.41 17.33 23.57
CA ASP A 279 -1.52 17.80 22.50
C ASP A 279 -2.32 18.42 21.35
N LYS A 280 -2.63 19.71 21.48
CA LYS A 280 -3.38 20.45 20.43
C LYS A 280 -2.66 20.41 19.10
N GLY A 281 -1.33 20.49 19.08
CA GLY A 281 -0.56 20.50 17.83
C GLY A 281 -0.69 19.19 17.03
N LYS A 282 -0.70 18.04 17.72
CA LYS A 282 -0.94 16.73 17.09
C LYS A 282 -2.36 16.62 16.56
N ALA A 283 -3.34 17.07 17.33
CA ALA A 283 -4.74 17.08 16.94
C ALA A 283 -4.98 17.96 15.71
N ILE A 284 -4.40 19.17 15.67
CA ILE A 284 -4.50 20.08 14.52
C ILE A 284 -4.02 19.40 13.23
N ILE A 285 -2.88 18.69 13.25
CA ILE A 285 -2.40 17.95 12.08
C ILE A 285 -3.43 16.90 11.62
N LYS A 286 -3.97 16.10 12.54
CA LYS A 286 -4.92 15.02 12.18
C LYS A 286 -6.23 15.55 11.63
N ILE A 287 -6.70 16.67 12.17
CA ILE A 287 -7.89 17.35 11.66
C ILE A 287 -7.60 18.01 10.31
N PHE A 288 -6.41 18.61 10.12
CA PHE A 288 -5.97 19.15 8.84
C PHE A 288 -5.90 18.06 7.76
N GLU A 289 -5.27 16.92 8.02
CA GLU A 289 -5.19 15.79 7.09
C GLU A 289 -6.58 15.30 6.65
N ASN A 290 -7.57 15.39 7.53
CA ASN A 290 -8.95 15.05 7.19
C ASN A 290 -9.61 16.16 6.35
N ARG A 291 -9.46 17.42 6.76
CA ARG A 291 -9.95 18.61 6.02
C ARG A 291 -9.41 18.68 4.60
N ALA A 292 -8.12 18.42 4.41
CA ALA A 292 -7.45 18.47 3.11
C ALA A 292 -8.00 17.44 2.10
N ARG A 293 -8.65 16.37 2.58
CA ARG A 293 -9.34 15.39 1.73
C ARG A 293 -10.79 15.75 1.40
N LEU A 294 -11.43 16.56 2.24
CA LEU A 294 -12.87 16.79 2.22
C LEU A 294 -13.28 18.18 1.72
N GLN A 295 -12.32 19.10 1.58
CA GLN A 295 -12.57 20.47 1.19
C GLN A 295 -11.58 20.93 0.11
N GLU A 296 -11.88 22.08 -0.49
CA GLU A 296 -10.96 22.80 -1.35
C GLU A 296 -9.60 23.02 -0.65
N PRO A 297 -8.46 22.80 -1.35
CA PRO A 297 -7.15 22.74 -0.73
C PRO A 297 -6.82 23.93 0.18
N ASN A 298 -7.12 25.16 -0.25
CA ASN A 298 -6.77 26.37 0.50
C ASN A 298 -7.60 26.56 1.78
N ALA A 299 -8.84 26.07 1.82
CA ALA A 299 -9.69 26.18 3.00
C ALA A 299 -9.14 25.38 4.19
N ALA A 300 -8.53 24.22 3.93
CA ALA A 300 -7.88 23.41 4.95
C ALA A 300 -6.64 24.11 5.53
N TRP A 301 -5.82 24.75 4.68
CA TRP A 301 -4.64 25.51 5.10
C TRP A 301 -4.98 26.74 5.93
N ASP A 302 -6.01 27.49 5.53
CA ASP A 302 -6.47 28.65 6.29
C ASP A 302 -7.03 28.26 7.66
N TRP A 303 -7.71 27.13 7.75
CA TRP A 303 -8.11 26.59 9.04
C TRP A 303 -6.91 26.17 9.88
N PHE A 304 -5.92 25.49 9.31
CA PHE A 304 -4.71 25.07 10.05
C PHE A 304 -3.98 26.29 10.62
N ALA A 305 -3.82 27.35 9.83
CA ALA A 305 -3.26 28.61 10.30
C ALA A 305 -4.07 29.21 11.46
N LYS A 306 -5.40 29.35 11.30
CA LYS A 306 -6.29 29.88 12.36
C LYS A 306 -6.28 29.03 13.62
N ALA A 307 -6.23 27.70 13.49
CA ALA A 307 -6.15 26.78 14.62
C ALA A 307 -4.79 26.92 15.32
N THR A 308 -3.71 27.07 14.55
CA THR A 308 -2.37 27.32 15.10
C THR A 308 -2.37 28.61 15.93
N ASP A 309 -2.86 29.72 15.39
CA ASP A 309 -2.90 31.00 16.09
C ASP A 309 -3.82 30.98 17.33
N ARG A 310 -4.93 30.24 17.25
CA ARG A 310 -5.88 30.12 18.35
C ARG A 310 -5.34 29.34 19.54
N TYR A 311 -4.62 28.24 19.28
CA TYR A 311 -4.24 27.27 20.32
C TYR A 311 -2.77 27.36 20.74
N ALA A 312 -1.89 27.98 19.95
CA ALA A 312 -0.50 28.20 20.33
C ALA A 312 -0.37 29.47 21.20
N THR A 313 -0.42 29.30 22.52
CA THR A 313 -0.47 30.42 23.48
C THR A 313 0.91 30.93 23.91
N SER A 314 1.93 30.08 23.84
CA SER A 314 3.31 30.42 24.18
C SER A 314 4.23 30.50 22.95
N PRO A 315 5.39 31.18 23.03
CA PRO A 315 6.38 31.18 21.95
C PRO A 315 6.86 29.77 21.55
N SER A 316 7.01 28.87 22.53
CA SER A 316 7.40 27.48 22.28
C SER A 316 6.34 26.71 21.47
N GLU A 317 5.07 26.86 21.83
CA GLU A 317 3.96 26.26 21.08
C GLU A 317 3.86 26.85 19.67
N LYS A 318 3.99 28.17 19.53
CA LYS A 318 3.98 28.84 18.21
C LYS A 318 5.08 28.30 17.33
N ARG A 319 6.31 28.18 17.87
CA ARG A 319 7.43 27.56 17.18
C ARG A 319 7.09 26.13 16.74
N GLY A 320 6.56 25.31 17.65
CA GLY A 320 6.22 23.92 17.37
C GLY A 320 5.14 23.76 16.30
N TYR A 321 4.06 24.54 16.39
CA TYR A 321 2.87 24.35 15.56
C TYR A 321 3.10 24.93 14.16
N TRP A 322 3.69 26.13 14.04
CA TRP A 322 4.06 26.68 12.74
C TRP A 322 5.16 25.87 12.05
N SER A 323 6.07 25.24 12.79
CA SER A 323 7.04 24.30 12.19
C SER A 323 6.37 23.03 11.67
N ARG A 324 5.38 22.49 12.39
CA ARG A 324 4.54 21.37 11.93
C ARG A 324 3.72 21.76 10.69
N PHE A 325 3.21 22.98 10.63
CA PHE A 325 2.54 23.55 9.45
C PHE A 325 3.50 23.59 8.25
N GLY A 326 4.70 24.15 8.42
CA GLY A 326 5.72 24.18 7.37
C GLY A 326 6.09 22.78 6.89
N TYR A 327 6.23 21.81 7.79
CA TYR A 327 6.50 20.43 7.43
C TYR A 327 5.34 19.77 6.64
N GLN A 328 4.08 20.03 7.02
CA GLN A 328 2.94 19.60 6.21
C GLN A 328 2.97 20.25 4.82
N ALA A 329 3.38 21.52 4.72
CA ALA A 329 3.46 22.20 3.42
C ALA A 329 4.47 21.52 2.49
N PHE A 330 5.58 21.03 3.03
CA PHE A 330 6.53 20.18 2.30
C PHE A 330 5.89 18.86 1.83
N LEU A 331 5.19 18.14 2.70
CA LEU A 331 4.54 16.85 2.34
C LEU A 331 3.46 17.01 1.27
N TYR A 332 2.79 18.17 1.22
CA TYR A 332 1.75 18.49 0.23
C TYR A 332 2.28 19.28 -0.99
N LEU A 333 3.60 19.48 -1.11
CA LEU A 333 4.23 20.18 -2.24
C LEU A 333 3.74 21.64 -2.40
N ARG A 334 3.58 22.35 -1.27
CA ARG A 334 3.05 23.72 -1.19
C ARG A 334 4.11 24.75 -0.76
N PRO A 335 4.99 25.20 -1.67
CA PRO A 335 6.03 26.18 -1.34
C PRO A 335 5.45 27.51 -0.82
N ASP A 336 4.25 27.89 -1.26
CA ASP A 336 3.53 29.08 -0.77
C ASP A 336 3.17 28.96 0.72
N GLN A 337 2.73 27.79 1.17
CA GLN A 337 2.40 27.55 2.58
C GLN A 337 3.67 27.37 3.44
N ALA A 338 4.75 26.84 2.88
CA ALA A 338 6.05 26.82 3.56
C ALA A 338 6.57 28.26 3.79
N ASN A 339 6.46 29.14 2.79
CA ASN A 339 6.79 30.57 2.95
C ASN A 339 5.89 31.26 3.97
N ARG A 340 4.59 30.94 4.01
CA ARG A 340 3.66 31.43 5.04
C ARG A 340 4.15 31.04 6.43
N ALA A 341 4.47 29.77 6.68
CA ALA A 341 4.99 29.32 7.97
C ALA A 341 6.27 30.07 8.39
N LYS A 342 7.20 30.28 7.46
CA LYS A 342 8.43 31.06 7.70
C LYS A 342 8.09 32.50 8.09
N ALA A 343 7.18 33.15 7.37
CA ALA A 343 6.77 34.51 7.64
C ALA A 343 6.08 34.65 9.01
N GLU A 344 5.23 33.70 9.39
CA GLU A 344 4.53 33.71 10.68
C GLU A 344 5.50 33.51 11.86
N LEU A 345 6.47 32.60 11.74
CA LEU A 345 7.53 32.44 12.75
C LEU A 345 8.39 33.71 12.91
N ALA A 346 8.72 34.37 11.79
CA ALA A 346 9.51 35.59 11.79
C ALA A 346 8.83 36.76 12.52
N LYS A 347 7.49 36.87 12.47
CA LYS A 347 6.72 37.88 13.25
C LYS A 347 6.95 37.79 14.76
N TYR A 348 7.32 36.60 15.25
CA TYR A 348 7.60 36.34 16.66
C TYR A 348 9.10 36.22 16.96
N HIS A 349 9.98 36.50 15.99
CA HIS A 349 11.43 36.29 16.10
C HIS A 349 11.80 34.86 16.51
N LEU A 350 11.03 33.87 16.02
CA LEU A 350 11.24 32.47 16.33
C LEU A 350 11.95 31.76 15.18
N GLU A 351 13.03 31.05 15.50
CA GLU A 351 13.64 30.14 14.56
C GLU A 351 12.77 28.89 14.37
N PRO A 352 12.68 28.35 13.14
CA PRO A 352 12.00 27.09 12.87
C PRO A 352 12.52 25.91 13.73
N GLY A 353 11.72 24.84 13.78
CA GLY A 353 12.02 23.66 14.57
C GLY A 353 11.78 22.37 13.82
N HIS A 354 10.62 21.75 14.05
CA HIS A 354 10.28 20.42 13.55
C HIS A 354 10.60 20.24 12.04
N TYR A 355 11.54 19.35 11.73
CA TYR A 355 12.01 19.03 10.38
C TYR A 355 12.32 20.24 9.47
N GLN A 356 12.81 21.33 10.05
CA GLN A 356 13.05 22.60 9.33
C GLN A 356 13.89 22.45 8.06
N ASP A 357 14.92 21.60 8.07
CA ASP A 357 15.84 21.43 6.94
C ASP A 357 15.14 20.95 5.67
N ARG A 358 13.97 20.30 5.80
CA ARG A 358 13.17 19.82 4.67
C ARG A 358 12.33 20.95 4.08
N TRP A 359 11.51 21.58 4.91
CA TRP A 359 10.51 22.53 4.42
C TRP A 359 11.06 23.93 4.15
N LEU A 360 12.17 24.32 4.79
CA LEU A 360 12.85 25.59 4.46
C LEU A 360 13.53 25.56 3.08
N GLN A 361 13.96 24.38 2.63
CA GLN A 361 14.51 24.20 1.28
C GLN A 361 13.42 24.19 0.21
N THR A 362 12.17 23.90 0.57
CA THR A 362 11.08 23.75 -0.41
C THR A 362 10.86 25.01 -1.25
N PRO A 363 10.68 26.23 -0.69
CA PRO A 363 10.56 27.44 -1.50
C PRO A 363 11.75 27.66 -2.43
N VAL A 364 12.97 27.50 -1.93
CA VAL A 364 14.21 27.70 -2.70
C VAL A 364 14.26 26.75 -3.91
N GLN A 365 13.93 25.48 -3.70
CA GLN A 365 13.93 24.48 -4.77
C GLN A 365 12.84 24.76 -5.82
N PHE A 366 11.68 25.25 -5.40
CA PHE A 366 10.61 25.62 -6.33
C PHE A 366 10.90 26.92 -7.09
N GLU A 367 11.64 27.86 -6.50
CA GLU A 367 12.17 29.03 -7.22
C GLU A 367 13.20 28.62 -8.28
N LYS A 368 14.13 27.71 -7.95
CA LYS A 368 15.06 27.13 -8.94
C LYS A 368 14.30 26.41 -10.06
N PHE A 369 13.29 25.63 -9.71
CA PHE A 369 12.42 24.94 -10.67
C PHE A 369 11.70 25.90 -11.62
N ALA A 370 11.18 27.02 -11.11
CA ALA A 370 10.53 28.03 -11.94
C ALA A 370 11.47 28.63 -13.01
N ARG A 371 12.78 28.68 -12.72
CA ARG A 371 13.84 29.18 -13.61
C ARG A 371 14.47 28.08 -14.48
N PHE A 372 14.10 26.81 -14.29
CA PHE A 372 14.67 25.69 -15.03
C PHE A 372 14.09 25.58 -16.46
N PRO A 373 14.89 25.24 -17.50
CA PRO A 373 16.34 25.05 -17.47
C PRO A 373 17.10 26.38 -17.46
N ARG A 374 18.27 26.39 -16.82
CA ARG A 374 19.24 27.48 -16.97
C ARG A 374 19.79 27.48 -18.39
N LEU A 375 20.18 28.65 -18.88
CA LEU A 375 20.91 28.73 -20.14
C LEU A 375 22.27 28.06 -19.97
N GLU A 376 22.69 27.29 -20.97
CA GLU A 376 24.00 26.61 -20.97
C GLU A 376 25.16 27.59 -20.75
N SER A 377 25.07 28.79 -21.31
CA SER A 377 26.04 29.88 -21.12
C SER A 377 26.18 30.36 -19.68
N GLU A 378 25.21 30.05 -18.81
CA GLU A 378 25.27 30.37 -17.38
C GLU A 378 25.94 29.27 -16.56
N ILE A 379 26.26 28.12 -17.16
CA ILE A 379 26.86 26.97 -16.48
C ILE A 379 28.35 26.93 -16.80
N VAL A 380 29.17 27.25 -15.79
CA VAL A 380 30.63 27.21 -15.88
C VAL A 380 31.13 25.89 -15.31
N PHE A 381 31.85 25.12 -16.11
CA PHE A 381 32.49 23.88 -15.66
C PHE A 381 33.84 24.20 -15.00
N PRO A 382 34.02 23.87 -13.71
CA PRO A 382 35.29 24.04 -13.00
C PRO A 382 36.39 23.18 -13.61
N ARG A 383 37.63 23.67 -13.60
CA ARG A 383 38.80 22.89 -14.02
C ARG A 383 39.36 22.06 -12.89
N ASP A 384 39.39 22.65 -11.70
CA ASP A 384 39.95 22.07 -10.49
C ASP A 384 39.33 22.74 -9.24
N ALA A 385 39.79 22.37 -8.04
CA ALA A 385 39.25 22.89 -6.79
C ALA A 385 39.53 24.39 -6.58
N GLY A 386 40.49 24.97 -7.30
CA GLY A 386 40.80 26.39 -7.28
C GLY A 386 39.68 27.26 -7.81
N ASP A 387 38.91 26.77 -8.79
CA ASP A 387 37.72 27.46 -9.30
C ASP A 387 36.56 27.47 -8.25
N PHE A 388 36.66 26.67 -7.19
CA PHE A 388 35.80 26.75 -5.99
C PHE A 388 36.38 27.63 -4.88
N GLY A 389 37.49 28.34 -5.14
CA GLY A 389 38.15 29.22 -4.18
C GLY A 389 39.22 28.57 -3.31
N VAL A 390 39.60 27.31 -3.58
CA VAL A 390 40.72 26.66 -2.87
C VAL A 390 42.04 27.29 -3.30
N LYS A 391 42.76 27.88 -2.35
CA LYS A 391 44.08 28.46 -2.63
C LYS A 391 45.11 27.36 -2.84
N ALA A 392 46.00 27.57 -3.79
CA ALA A 392 47.16 26.70 -3.97
C ALA A 392 48.00 26.64 -2.67
N GLY A 393 48.41 25.43 -2.31
CA GLY A 393 49.17 25.14 -1.11
C GLY A 393 50.12 23.98 -1.33
N LYS A 394 50.30 23.14 -0.30
CA LYS A 394 51.25 22.02 -0.35
C LYS A 394 50.83 21.01 -1.44
N ARG A 395 51.78 20.68 -2.32
CA ARG A 395 51.70 19.59 -3.31
C ARG A 395 52.53 18.40 -2.84
N VAL A 396 51.99 17.18 -2.97
CA VAL A 396 52.69 15.94 -2.62
C VAL A 396 52.53 14.89 -3.71
N ILE A 397 53.54 14.03 -3.84
CA ILE A 397 53.50 12.83 -4.70
C ILE A 397 53.03 11.65 -3.85
N ALA A 398 52.03 10.90 -4.31
CA ALA A 398 51.40 9.86 -3.51
C ALA A 398 52.36 8.69 -3.26
N SER A 399 53.16 8.29 -4.26
CA SER A 399 54.04 7.12 -4.13
C SER A 399 55.11 7.28 -3.06
N SER A 400 55.50 8.51 -2.73
CA SER A 400 56.45 8.81 -1.66
C SER A 400 55.93 8.47 -0.25
N PHE A 401 54.65 8.11 -0.11
CA PHE A 401 54.05 7.66 1.15
C PHE A 401 54.11 6.13 1.33
N GLY A 402 54.96 5.45 0.56
CA GLY A 402 55.20 4.01 0.67
C GLY A 402 54.29 3.19 -0.23
N TYR A 403 54.39 3.40 -1.55
CA TYR A 403 53.64 2.65 -2.56
C TYR A 403 53.84 1.14 -2.44
N ASN A 404 52.75 0.39 -2.60
CA ASN A 404 52.74 -1.07 -2.64
C ASN A 404 51.80 -1.54 -3.77
N ALA A 405 52.37 -2.21 -4.77
CA ALA A 405 51.63 -2.64 -5.96
C ALA A 405 50.52 -3.67 -5.69
N SER A 406 50.57 -4.37 -4.56
CA SER A 406 49.52 -5.33 -4.16
C SER A 406 48.35 -4.65 -3.44
N ASP A 407 48.65 -3.61 -2.66
CA ASP A 407 47.67 -2.78 -1.94
C ASP A 407 48.27 -1.42 -1.57
N ALA A 408 47.92 -0.40 -2.34
CA ALA A 408 48.31 0.99 -2.17
C ALA A 408 47.30 1.80 -1.35
N SER A 409 46.24 1.20 -0.78
CA SER A 409 45.16 1.91 -0.09
C SER A 409 45.69 2.82 1.03
N GLY A 410 46.54 2.26 1.91
CA GLY A 410 47.12 3.02 3.02
C GLY A 410 48.12 4.08 2.57
N CYS A 411 48.85 3.84 1.47
CA CYS A 411 49.78 4.80 0.88
C CYS A 411 49.03 6.03 0.35
N LEU A 412 48.02 5.81 -0.50
CA LEU A 412 47.23 6.88 -1.09
C LEU A 412 46.45 7.66 -0.02
N GLN A 413 45.85 6.96 0.96
CA GLN A 413 45.14 7.63 2.05
C GLN A 413 46.06 8.52 2.90
N ARG A 414 47.29 8.11 3.19
CA ARG A 414 48.27 8.95 3.91
C ARG A 414 48.63 10.22 3.12
N ALA A 415 48.78 10.11 1.80
CA ALA A 415 49.06 11.27 0.95
C ALA A 415 47.90 12.28 0.99
N ILE A 416 46.67 11.77 0.89
CA ILE A 416 45.42 12.53 1.05
C ILE A 416 45.31 13.18 2.43
N ASP A 417 45.64 12.47 3.50
CA ASP A 417 45.55 12.96 4.88
C ASP A 417 46.71 13.89 5.27
N SER A 418 47.67 14.14 4.38
CA SER A 418 48.90 14.89 4.66
C SER A 418 48.73 16.42 4.85
N GLY A 419 47.50 16.92 4.67
CA GLY A 419 47.15 18.34 4.64
C GLY A 419 47.52 19.05 3.32
N ALA A 420 47.84 18.28 2.28
CA ALA A 420 48.14 18.82 0.95
C ALA A 420 46.87 19.31 0.25
N THR A 421 46.96 20.47 -0.41
CA THR A 421 45.90 20.94 -1.32
C THR A 421 45.96 20.23 -2.66
N THR A 422 47.10 19.61 -3.00
CA THR A 422 47.26 18.83 -4.23
C THR A 422 47.98 17.53 -3.95
N VAL A 423 47.35 16.42 -4.26
CA VAL A 423 47.89 15.06 -4.18
C VAL A 423 48.01 14.53 -5.59
N VAL A 424 49.24 14.23 -6.00
CA VAL A 424 49.53 13.67 -7.31
C VAL A 424 49.58 12.16 -7.17
N ILE A 425 48.66 11.47 -7.82
CA ILE A 425 48.73 10.03 -8.02
C ILE A 425 49.61 9.85 -9.25
N ASP A 426 50.89 9.56 -9.00
CA ASP A 426 51.92 9.48 -10.02
C ASP A 426 51.95 8.13 -10.74
N ALA A 427 52.51 8.11 -11.95
CA ALA A 427 52.70 6.89 -12.72
C ALA A 427 53.72 5.97 -12.00
N ALA A 428 53.22 4.90 -11.39
CA ALA A 428 54.02 3.90 -10.69
C ALA A 428 54.34 2.69 -11.61
N PRO A 429 55.30 1.81 -11.23
CA PRO A 429 55.63 0.60 -12.01
C PRO A 429 54.46 -0.38 -12.23
N GLY A 430 53.34 -0.20 -11.53
CA GLY A 430 52.14 -1.01 -11.66
C GLY A 430 50.89 -0.21 -11.29
N PRO A 431 49.70 -0.84 -11.31
CA PRO A 431 48.45 -0.17 -10.97
C PRO A 431 48.40 0.16 -9.47
N TRP A 432 47.75 1.29 -9.16
CA TRP A 432 47.33 1.66 -7.82
C TRP A 432 46.20 0.76 -7.36
N ARG A 433 46.53 -0.38 -6.76
CA ARG A 433 45.52 -1.30 -6.19
C ARG A 433 44.98 -0.74 -4.88
N ILE A 434 43.70 -0.39 -4.83
CA ILE A 434 43.05 0.13 -3.62
C ILE A 434 41.79 -0.64 -3.28
N SER A 435 41.47 -0.73 -2.00
CA SER A 435 40.15 -1.19 -1.54
C SER A 435 39.20 0.00 -1.48
N ARG A 436 39.48 0.94 -0.57
CA ARG A 436 38.67 2.14 -0.35
C ARG A 436 39.55 3.32 0.06
N VAL A 437 39.34 4.46 -0.60
CA VAL A 437 40.04 5.72 -0.32
C VAL A 437 39.02 6.86 -0.17
N LYS A 438 39.27 7.76 0.78
CA LYS A 438 38.39 8.88 1.14
C LYS A 438 39.12 10.21 0.94
N PRO A 439 38.85 10.95 -0.15
CA PRO A 439 39.32 12.32 -0.32
C PRO A 439 38.89 13.24 0.84
N ARG A 440 39.61 14.35 1.04
CA ARG A 440 39.25 15.41 2.01
C ARG A 440 38.84 16.69 1.29
N SER A 441 38.13 17.57 2.00
CA SER A 441 37.74 18.87 1.48
C SER A 441 38.94 19.72 1.06
N ASN A 442 38.74 20.59 0.07
CA ASN A 442 39.74 21.53 -0.43
C ASN A 442 40.98 20.85 -1.06
N GLN A 443 40.76 19.81 -1.85
CA GLN A 443 41.85 19.04 -2.46
C GLN A 443 41.71 18.84 -3.97
N ASN A 444 42.84 18.90 -4.65
CA ASN A 444 43.04 18.40 -6.01
C ASN A 444 43.72 17.03 -5.95
N LEU A 445 43.03 15.99 -6.39
CA LEU A 445 43.57 14.67 -6.66
C LEU A 445 43.88 14.61 -8.15
N VAL A 446 45.17 14.64 -8.49
CA VAL A 446 45.66 14.75 -9.86
C VAL A 446 46.24 13.40 -10.26
N PHE A 447 45.66 12.78 -11.29
CA PHE A 447 46.10 11.49 -11.81
C PHE A 447 46.98 11.72 -13.03
N GLU A 448 48.26 11.37 -12.94
CA GLU A 448 49.18 11.49 -14.06
C GLU A 448 48.76 10.59 -15.23
N LYS A 449 49.19 10.96 -16.43
CA LYS A 449 48.97 10.17 -17.65
C LYS A 449 49.50 8.74 -17.46
N GLY A 450 48.67 7.74 -17.79
CA GLY A 450 49.00 6.32 -17.68
C GLY A 450 48.63 5.68 -16.34
N VAL A 451 48.13 6.45 -15.38
CA VAL A 451 47.70 5.91 -14.08
C VAL A 451 46.51 4.99 -14.24
N ALA A 452 46.62 3.80 -13.65
CA ALA A 452 45.52 2.86 -13.49
C ALA A 452 45.29 2.60 -12.00
N VAL A 453 44.08 2.91 -11.52
CA VAL A 453 43.59 2.53 -10.19
C VAL A 453 42.73 1.28 -10.35
N LEU A 454 43.10 0.22 -9.63
CA LEU A 454 42.38 -1.06 -9.64
C LEU A 454 41.90 -1.43 -8.25
N GLY A 455 40.89 -2.28 -8.13
CA GLY A 455 40.54 -2.85 -6.84
C GLY A 455 41.62 -3.79 -6.29
N VAL A 456 41.70 -3.91 -4.96
CA VAL A 456 42.49 -4.97 -4.30
C VAL A 456 41.82 -6.31 -4.56
N GLY A 457 42.57 -7.22 -5.18
CA GLY A 457 42.11 -8.55 -5.56
C GLY A 457 40.97 -8.56 -6.58
N LEU A 458 40.70 -9.75 -7.13
CA LEU A 458 39.61 -9.97 -8.10
C LEU A 458 38.31 -10.40 -7.42
N ALA A 459 38.39 -10.99 -6.23
CA ALA A 459 37.22 -11.48 -5.51
C ALA A 459 36.20 -10.35 -5.24
N PRO A 460 34.90 -10.63 -5.33
CA PRO A 460 33.86 -9.67 -5.02
C PRO A 460 33.89 -9.36 -3.54
N VAL A 461 33.84 -8.07 -3.20
CA VAL A 461 33.80 -7.57 -1.83
C VAL A 461 32.57 -6.67 -1.71
N LYS A 462 31.81 -6.86 -0.64
CA LYS A 462 30.64 -6.02 -0.37
C LYS A 462 31.08 -4.60 -0.03
N ASP A 463 30.41 -3.60 -0.58
CA ASP A 463 30.65 -2.17 -0.32
C ASP A 463 32.10 -1.75 -0.68
N ASP A 464 32.66 -2.26 -1.78
CA ASP A 464 34.06 -2.01 -2.18
C ASP A 464 34.23 -0.75 -3.05
N ASP A 465 33.58 0.35 -2.66
CA ASP A 465 33.66 1.62 -3.41
C ASP A 465 35.11 2.15 -3.38
N LEU A 466 35.70 2.37 -4.55
CA LEU A 466 37.13 2.74 -4.66
C LEU A 466 37.39 4.14 -4.09
N PHE A 467 36.63 5.13 -4.53
CA PHE A 467 36.68 6.49 -4.00
C PHE A 467 35.34 6.88 -3.36
N ILE A 468 35.39 7.37 -2.13
CA ILE A 468 34.19 7.80 -1.39
C ILE A 468 34.35 9.25 -0.95
N LEU A 469 33.62 10.14 -1.64
CA LEU A 469 33.46 11.53 -1.26
C LEU A 469 32.25 11.61 -0.32
N ASN A 470 32.52 11.53 0.98
CA ASN A 470 31.49 11.58 2.02
C ASN A 470 31.63 12.85 2.85
N ASN A 471 30.64 13.74 2.72
CA ASN A 471 30.52 14.99 3.45
C ASN A 471 31.77 15.86 3.35
N VAL A 472 32.29 15.97 2.12
CA VAL A 472 33.42 16.81 1.74
C VAL A 472 32.97 17.90 0.77
N MET A 473 33.78 18.94 0.64
CA MET A 473 33.51 20.02 -0.30
C MET A 473 34.75 20.56 -0.99
N ASN A 474 34.58 21.14 -2.18
CA ASN A 474 35.64 21.74 -2.97
C ASN A 474 36.74 20.71 -3.31
N VAL A 475 36.35 19.64 -3.99
CA VAL A 475 37.25 18.52 -4.33
C VAL A 475 37.32 18.37 -5.85
N ALA A 476 38.51 18.12 -6.38
CA ALA A 476 38.70 17.82 -7.79
C ALA A 476 39.43 16.49 -7.96
N LEU A 477 38.93 15.63 -8.85
CA LEU A 477 39.60 14.44 -9.35
C LEU A 477 39.87 14.68 -10.84
N VAL A 478 41.14 14.87 -11.21
CA VAL A 478 41.52 15.36 -12.55
C VAL A 478 42.59 14.45 -13.15
N GLY A 479 42.34 13.90 -14.33
CA GLY A 479 43.36 13.21 -15.13
C GLY A 479 44.15 14.18 -16.03
N GLU A 480 45.46 14.03 -16.08
CA GLU A 480 46.38 14.83 -16.92
C GLU A 480 46.60 14.23 -18.33
N GLY A 481 45.81 13.24 -18.73
CA GLY A 481 45.90 12.60 -20.05
C GLY A 481 45.50 13.48 -21.23
N ASP A 482 45.91 13.11 -22.44
CA ASP A 482 45.46 13.78 -23.68
C ASP A 482 43.99 13.43 -24.00
N LYS A 483 43.55 12.26 -23.52
CA LYS A 483 42.19 11.74 -23.64
C LYS A 483 41.79 11.01 -22.35
N PRO A 484 40.48 10.84 -22.07
CA PRO A 484 40.01 10.18 -20.84
C PRO A 484 40.54 8.75 -20.66
N ASP A 485 40.82 8.02 -21.73
CA ASP A 485 41.37 6.64 -21.66
C ASP A 485 42.76 6.56 -21.03
N ASP A 486 43.50 7.68 -20.95
CA ASP A 486 44.86 7.71 -20.43
C ASP A 486 44.89 7.56 -18.89
N VAL A 487 43.76 7.77 -18.20
CA VAL A 487 43.60 7.54 -16.75
C VAL A 487 42.46 6.56 -16.54
N TYR A 488 42.72 5.47 -15.84
CA TYR A 488 41.76 4.39 -15.66
C TYR A 488 41.43 4.17 -14.17
N ILE A 489 40.15 4.04 -13.84
CA ILE A 489 39.66 3.61 -12.52
C ILE A 489 38.69 2.45 -12.72
N GLY A 490 38.89 1.33 -12.03
CA GLY A 490 37.98 0.19 -12.11
C GLY A 490 38.21 -0.85 -11.03
N LYS A 491 37.23 -1.70 -10.72
CA LYS A 491 37.50 -2.87 -9.85
C LYS A 491 38.37 -3.87 -10.61
N TYR A 492 38.02 -4.09 -11.87
CA TYR A 492 38.69 -4.98 -12.80
C TYR A 492 39.43 -4.18 -13.87
N ARG A 493 40.47 -4.77 -14.47
CA ARG A 493 41.17 -4.16 -15.60
C ARG A 493 40.50 -4.50 -16.93
N THR A 494 39.86 -5.66 -17.01
CA THR A 494 39.23 -6.13 -18.24
C THR A 494 37.79 -6.59 -18.01
N HIS A 495 37.03 -6.57 -19.10
CA HIS A 495 35.68 -7.10 -19.14
C HIS A 495 35.60 -8.58 -18.78
N GLU A 496 36.58 -9.38 -19.22
CA GLU A 496 36.66 -10.81 -18.92
C GLU A 496 36.86 -11.08 -17.42
N GLU A 497 37.77 -10.33 -16.78
CA GLU A 497 37.96 -10.40 -15.32
C GLU A 497 36.65 -10.07 -14.58
N LYS A 498 35.93 -9.01 -15.00
CA LYS A 498 34.65 -8.66 -14.39
C LYS A 498 33.64 -9.81 -14.53
N LEU A 499 33.49 -10.39 -15.72
CA LEU A 499 32.53 -11.49 -15.95
C LEU A 499 32.82 -12.71 -15.08
N GLN A 500 34.10 -13.05 -14.89
CA GLN A 500 34.48 -14.23 -14.09
C GLN A 500 34.24 -14.02 -12.59
N HIS A 501 34.51 -12.81 -12.08
CA HIS A 501 34.63 -12.57 -10.65
C HIS A 501 33.53 -11.71 -10.03
N CYS A 502 32.86 -10.84 -10.80
CA CYS A 502 31.81 -9.99 -10.28
C CYS A 502 30.57 -10.81 -9.90
N ARG A 503 29.86 -10.36 -8.86
CA ARG A 503 28.60 -10.94 -8.35
C ARG A 503 27.63 -9.80 -8.03
N ASP A 504 26.41 -10.13 -7.61
CA ASP A 504 25.32 -9.17 -7.38
C ASP A 504 25.53 -8.17 -6.22
N TYR A 505 26.66 -8.25 -5.51
CA TYR A 505 27.07 -7.33 -4.44
C TYR A 505 28.52 -6.89 -4.67
N GLY A 506 28.76 -5.57 -4.64
CA GLY A 506 30.05 -4.97 -4.97
C GLY A 506 30.16 -3.51 -4.53
N GLY A 507 31.06 -2.75 -5.19
CA GLY A 507 31.28 -1.32 -4.94
C GLY A 507 31.47 -0.52 -6.23
N SER A 508 31.16 0.75 -6.15
CA SER A 508 31.18 1.71 -7.25
C SER A 508 32.59 2.27 -7.50
N GLY A 509 32.83 2.81 -8.69
CA GLY A 509 34.08 3.51 -8.97
C GLY A 509 34.26 4.74 -8.08
N ILE A 510 33.28 5.65 -8.11
CA ILE A 510 33.27 6.86 -7.29
C ILE A 510 31.88 7.06 -6.68
N SER A 511 31.81 7.18 -5.36
CA SER A 511 30.58 7.44 -4.62
C SER A 511 30.58 8.84 -4.00
N PHE A 512 29.43 9.51 -4.05
CA PHE A 512 29.19 10.85 -3.51
C PHE A 512 28.05 10.81 -2.48
N ASP A 513 28.33 11.22 -1.25
CA ASP A 513 27.35 11.30 -0.18
C ASP A 513 27.43 12.64 0.56
N GLY A 514 26.43 13.50 0.37
CA GLY A 514 26.36 14.80 1.05
C GLY A 514 27.50 15.75 0.69
N THR A 515 27.93 15.70 -0.57
CA THR A 515 29.12 16.41 -1.06
C THR A 515 28.74 17.69 -1.82
N GLU A 516 29.60 18.71 -1.78
CA GLU A 516 29.36 20.00 -2.41
C GLU A 516 30.56 20.46 -3.25
N ASN A 517 30.32 21.05 -4.42
CA ASN A 517 31.35 21.65 -5.28
C ASN A 517 32.46 20.63 -5.61
N VAL A 518 32.15 19.70 -6.51
CA VAL A 518 33.12 18.68 -6.94
C VAL A 518 33.23 18.63 -8.45
N VAL A 519 34.46 18.44 -8.93
CA VAL A 519 34.73 18.16 -10.33
C VAL A 519 35.41 16.80 -10.49
N VAL A 520 34.92 15.99 -11.43
CA VAL A 520 35.59 14.79 -11.93
C VAL A 520 35.84 14.98 -13.43
N ARG A 521 37.11 14.91 -13.85
CA ARG A 521 37.50 15.32 -15.20
C ARG A 521 38.53 14.41 -15.84
N ASN A 522 38.34 14.15 -17.14
CA ASN A 522 39.35 13.57 -18.03
C ASN A 522 39.86 12.19 -17.60
N MET A 523 38.96 11.23 -17.46
CA MET A 523 39.30 9.85 -17.07
C MET A 523 38.27 8.82 -17.57
N LYS A 524 38.68 7.56 -17.58
CA LYS A 524 37.82 6.40 -17.79
C LYS A 524 37.55 5.68 -16.47
N ILE A 525 36.28 5.48 -16.15
CA ILE A 525 35.79 4.74 -14.98
C ILE A 525 35.02 3.51 -15.50
N ALA A 526 35.65 2.34 -15.42
CA ALA A 526 35.19 1.17 -16.16
C ALA A 526 35.33 -0.12 -15.37
N GLU A 527 34.54 -1.12 -15.77
CA GLU A 527 34.58 -2.46 -15.17
C GLU A 527 34.53 -2.44 -13.64
N CYS A 528 33.67 -1.58 -13.07
CA CYS A 528 33.35 -1.59 -11.65
C CYS A 528 32.45 -2.78 -11.30
N SER A 529 32.52 -3.24 -10.04
CA SER A 529 31.68 -4.35 -9.57
C SER A 529 30.24 -3.95 -9.27
N MET A 530 29.95 -2.64 -9.24
CA MET A 530 28.60 -2.05 -9.21
C MET A 530 28.49 -0.92 -10.24
N ASP A 531 28.35 0.32 -9.77
CA ASP A 531 28.10 1.50 -10.60
C ASP A 531 29.40 2.21 -10.92
N GLY A 532 29.48 2.91 -12.06
CA GLY A 532 30.63 3.76 -12.33
C GLY A 532 30.66 4.96 -11.37
N LEU A 533 29.58 5.73 -11.35
CA LEU A 533 29.35 6.84 -10.43
C LEU A 533 28.07 6.60 -9.62
N CYS A 534 28.16 6.71 -8.30
CA CYS A 534 27.01 6.63 -7.41
C CYS A 534 26.81 7.97 -6.68
N PHE A 535 25.80 8.74 -7.07
CA PHE A 535 25.38 9.93 -6.35
C PHE A 535 24.37 9.51 -5.28
N GLY A 536 24.91 8.89 -4.22
CA GLY A 536 24.20 8.51 -3.01
C GLY A 536 23.60 9.72 -2.30
N GLY A 537 23.20 9.54 -1.06
CA GLY A 537 22.52 10.62 -0.35
C GLY A 537 22.11 10.24 1.05
N LEU A 538 23.02 9.62 1.81
CA LEU A 538 22.85 9.16 3.21
C LEU A 538 22.39 10.27 4.18
N GLY A 539 21.15 10.76 4.01
CA GLY A 539 20.54 11.87 4.74
C GLY A 539 20.91 13.29 4.25
N LYS A 540 21.80 13.44 3.26
CA LYS A 540 22.28 14.74 2.75
C LYS A 540 22.31 14.77 1.22
N GLN A 541 22.14 15.95 0.64
CA GLN A 541 22.10 16.14 -0.82
C GLN A 541 23.51 16.34 -1.38
N ASN A 542 23.78 15.84 -2.58
CA ASN A 542 24.94 16.25 -3.35
C ASN A 542 24.61 17.54 -4.12
N THR A 543 25.47 18.55 -4.07
CA THR A 543 25.21 19.86 -4.68
C THR A 543 26.38 20.33 -5.52
N ASN A 544 26.08 20.88 -6.70
CA ASN A 544 27.09 21.41 -7.62
C ASN A 544 28.21 20.41 -7.96
N ILE A 545 27.85 19.30 -8.58
CA ILE A 545 28.79 18.27 -9.02
C ILE A 545 28.95 18.32 -10.55
N TYR A 546 30.19 18.35 -11.01
CA TYR A 546 30.56 18.53 -12.41
C TYR A 546 31.36 17.33 -12.90
N ILE A 547 30.89 16.69 -13.96
CA ILE A 547 31.54 15.54 -14.59
C ILE A 547 31.81 15.93 -16.05
N GLU A 548 33.09 16.07 -16.42
CA GLU A 548 33.47 16.56 -17.75
C GLU A 548 34.52 15.68 -18.42
N ASN A 549 34.29 15.32 -19.68
CA ASN A 549 35.21 14.50 -20.46
C ASN A 549 35.52 13.16 -19.77
N VAL A 550 34.49 12.39 -19.46
CA VAL A 550 34.59 11.12 -18.73
C VAL A 550 33.97 9.98 -19.54
N ILE A 551 34.61 8.80 -19.51
CA ILE A 551 34.07 7.58 -20.10
C ILE A 551 33.68 6.62 -18.97
N LEU A 552 32.41 6.26 -18.90
CA LEU A 552 31.87 5.23 -18.02
C LEU A 552 31.58 4.00 -18.87
N ASP A 553 32.31 2.90 -18.71
CA ASP A 553 32.25 1.78 -19.67
C ASP A 553 32.24 0.43 -18.98
N GLY A 554 31.32 -0.44 -19.36
CA GLY A 554 31.32 -1.82 -18.89
C GLY A 554 31.05 -1.96 -17.39
N ASN A 555 30.36 -1.02 -16.73
CA ASN A 555 30.04 -1.15 -15.30
C ASN A 555 28.92 -2.20 -15.07
N HIS A 556 28.94 -2.85 -13.91
CA HIS A 556 28.10 -4.03 -13.65
C HIS A 556 26.60 -3.73 -13.54
N ARG A 557 26.21 -2.65 -12.85
CA ARG A 557 24.81 -2.27 -12.62
C ARG A 557 24.39 -1.01 -13.35
N GLN A 558 25.03 0.13 -13.12
CA GLN A 558 24.78 1.35 -13.87
C GLN A 558 26.09 2.04 -14.26
N ALA A 559 26.07 2.88 -15.29
CA ALA A 559 27.18 3.78 -15.52
C ALA A 559 27.10 4.95 -14.52
N ALA A 560 25.90 5.50 -14.30
CA ALA A 560 25.64 6.41 -13.17
C ALA A 560 24.28 6.18 -12.50
N SER A 561 24.28 6.17 -11.17
CA SER A 561 23.09 6.12 -10.31
C SER A 561 22.91 7.46 -9.62
N ILE A 562 21.81 8.15 -9.91
CA ILE A 562 21.52 9.47 -9.34
C ILE A 562 20.44 9.32 -8.27
N CYS A 563 20.85 9.09 -7.02
CA CYS A 563 19.94 8.93 -5.89
C CYS A 563 19.60 10.28 -5.23
N ALA A 564 20.60 11.16 -5.04
CA ALA A 564 20.38 12.49 -4.48
C ALA A 564 21.31 13.54 -5.09
N ALA A 565 20.75 14.49 -5.85
CA ALA A 565 21.49 15.61 -6.44
C ALA A 565 20.62 16.86 -6.65
N ASP A 566 21.21 18.03 -6.37
CA ASP A 566 20.73 19.36 -6.78
C ASP A 566 21.88 20.15 -7.44
N GLY A 567 21.84 20.28 -8.77
CA GLY A 567 22.94 20.86 -9.54
C GLY A 567 23.99 19.79 -9.88
N LEU A 568 23.66 18.93 -10.84
CA LEU A 568 24.55 17.90 -11.36
C LEU A 568 24.71 18.11 -12.87
N TYR A 569 25.96 18.23 -13.31
CA TYR A 569 26.29 18.66 -14.67
C TYR A 569 27.22 17.64 -15.32
N PHE A 570 26.75 17.02 -16.40
CA PHE A 570 27.56 16.17 -17.26
C PHE A 570 27.85 16.91 -18.57
N LYS A 571 29.11 16.91 -19.01
CA LYS A 571 29.50 17.46 -20.31
C LYS A 571 30.51 16.56 -21.00
N ASN A 572 30.24 16.21 -22.25
CA ASN A 572 31.09 15.31 -23.02
C ASN A 572 31.36 14.00 -22.25
N VAL A 573 30.30 13.31 -21.83
CA VAL A 573 30.38 12.07 -21.04
C VAL A 573 29.76 10.93 -21.82
N ALA A 574 30.46 9.80 -21.86
CA ALA A 574 29.99 8.57 -22.49
C ALA A 574 29.58 7.54 -21.41
N PHE A 575 28.34 7.04 -21.47
CA PHE A 575 27.79 6.02 -20.58
C PHE A 575 27.55 4.75 -21.40
N LEU A 576 28.49 3.81 -21.33
CA LEU A 576 28.66 2.75 -22.30
C LEU A 576 28.55 1.35 -21.68
N ASN A 577 27.92 0.45 -22.42
CA ASN A 577 28.08 -1.00 -22.29
C ASN A 577 27.79 -1.59 -20.90
N THR A 578 26.87 -1.03 -20.12
CA THR A 578 26.52 -1.63 -18.82
C THR A 578 25.86 -3.01 -18.99
N HIS A 579 26.32 -3.96 -18.19
CA HIS A 579 25.84 -5.34 -18.19
C HIS A 579 26.25 -6.09 -16.91
N GLY A 580 25.44 -7.07 -16.52
CA GLY A 580 25.71 -7.98 -15.42
C GLY A 580 24.58 -8.04 -14.39
N GLY A 581 24.34 -6.95 -13.66
CA GLY A 581 23.32 -6.86 -12.61
C GLY A 581 22.25 -5.81 -12.91
N GLN A 582 20.97 -6.13 -12.71
CA GLN A 582 19.89 -5.16 -12.95
C GLN A 582 20.06 -3.88 -12.10
N PRO A 583 19.76 -2.69 -12.65
CA PRO A 583 19.00 -2.48 -13.88
C PRO A 583 19.85 -2.32 -15.16
N MET A 584 21.18 -2.34 -15.15
CA MET A 584 22.04 -2.23 -16.36
C MET A 584 21.79 -0.96 -17.20
N CYS A 585 21.65 0.18 -16.54
CA CYS A 585 21.31 1.45 -17.22
C CYS A 585 22.54 2.33 -17.47
N GLY A 586 22.50 3.13 -18.54
CA GLY A 586 23.47 4.22 -18.70
C GLY A 586 23.36 5.22 -17.55
N ILE A 587 22.17 5.77 -17.35
CA ILE A 587 21.84 6.59 -16.18
C ILE A 587 20.50 6.12 -15.62
N ASP A 588 20.42 5.95 -14.31
CA ASP A 588 19.14 5.79 -13.60
C ASP A 588 18.98 6.88 -12.54
N LEU A 589 17.88 7.62 -12.63
CA LEU A 589 17.44 8.49 -11.56
C LEU A 589 16.57 7.66 -10.62
N GLU A 590 17.15 7.21 -9.50
CA GLU A 590 16.50 6.34 -8.51
C GLU A 590 16.69 6.85 -7.08
N THR A 591 15.80 7.72 -6.60
CA THR A 591 15.87 8.16 -5.20
C THR A 591 15.78 6.96 -4.24
N SER A 592 16.75 6.81 -3.34
CA SER A 592 16.68 5.80 -2.27
C SER A 592 15.50 6.09 -1.33
N TYR A 593 15.25 7.38 -1.09
CA TYR A 593 14.11 7.89 -0.33
C TYR A 593 13.55 9.14 -1.01
N GLU A 594 12.24 9.34 -0.97
CA GLU A 594 11.59 10.46 -1.64
C GLU A 594 11.92 11.84 -1.05
N LEU A 595 12.66 11.85 0.06
CA LEU A 595 13.27 13.04 0.67
C LEU A 595 14.54 13.52 -0.05
N GLN A 596 15.04 12.76 -1.01
CA GLN A 596 16.22 13.11 -1.80
C GLN A 596 15.82 13.95 -3.03
N MET A 597 16.65 14.95 -3.35
CA MET A 597 16.45 15.83 -4.49
C MET A 597 16.93 15.16 -5.77
N GLN A 598 16.25 15.45 -6.88
CA GLN A 598 16.69 15.10 -8.23
C GLN A 598 16.42 16.31 -9.13
N SER A 599 17.08 17.41 -8.77
CA SER A 599 16.82 18.74 -9.30
C SER A 599 18.04 19.27 -10.03
N ASN A 600 17.80 20.11 -11.02
CA ASN A 600 18.84 20.85 -11.74
C ASN A 600 19.93 19.94 -12.32
N ILE A 601 19.50 18.88 -13.03
CA ILE A 601 20.39 17.94 -13.69
C ILE A 601 20.55 18.31 -15.17
N TYR A 602 21.78 18.37 -15.66
CA TYR A 602 22.10 18.78 -17.02
C TYR A 602 23.05 17.78 -17.68
N LEU A 603 22.76 17.43 -18.93
CA LEU A 603 23.61 16.60 -19.79
C LEU A 603 23.86 17.39 -21.08
N PHE A 604 25.12 17.66 -21.38
CA PHE A 604 25.55 18.34 -22.60
C PHE A 604 26.52 17.44 -23.38
N ASP A 605 26.25 17.23 -24.67
CA ASP A 605 27.16 16.51 -25.56
C ASP A 605 27.46 15.07 -25.06
N CYS A 606 26.47 14.40 -24.46
CA CYS A 606 26.62 13.07 -23.87
C CYS A 606 26.17 11.95 -24.81
N VAL A 607 26.78 10.78 -24.65
CA VAL A 607 26.41 9.55 -25.37
C VAL A 607 26.01 8.46 -24.38
N LEU A 608 24.85 7.85 -24.57
CA LEU A 608 24.36 6.72 -23.79
C LEU A 608 24.10 5.57 -24.75
N GLU A 609 24.95 4.53 -24.74
CA GLU A 609 24.94 3.46 -25.75
C GLU A 609 25.32 2.10 -25.16
N GLY A 610 24.76 1.02 -25.71
CA GLY A 610 25.20 -0.35 -25.39
C GLY A 610 24.75 -0.87 -24.02
N ASN A 611 23.97 -0.09 -23.29
CA ASN A 611 23.47 -0.41 -21.95
C ASN A 611 22.32 -1.41 -22.00
N SER A 612 22.41 -2.47 -21.20
CA SER A 612 21.56 -3.67 -21.39
C SER A 612 20.16 -3.55 -20.79
N GLY A 613 19.90 -2.58 -19.91
CA GLY A 613 18.56 -2.34 -19.34
C GLY A 613 18.03 -0.91 -19.49
N GLY A 614 18.73 -0.04 -20.21
CA GLY A 614 18.21 1.25 -20.66
C GLY A 614 19.29 2.30 -20.88
N GLY A 615 18.98 3.31 -21.70
CA GLY A 615 19.83 4.49 -21.86
C GLY A 615 19.71 5.43 -20.66
N LEU A 616 18.70 6.31 -20.70
CA LEU A 616 18.35 7.24 -19.64
C LEU A 616 17.02 6.82 -18.99
N ASN A 617 17.07 6.40 -17.73
CA ASN A 617 15.92 5.94 -16.98
C ASN A 617 15.57 6.91 -15.83
N PHE A 618 14.28 7.12 -15.63
CA PHE A 618 13.73 7.85 -14.49
C PHE A 618 12.88 6.87 -13.69
N THR A 619 13.38 6.37 -12.55
CA THR A 619 12.66 5.44 -11.67
C THR A 619 12.37 6.10 -10.33
N THR A 620 11.69 7.25 -10.37
CA THR A 620 11.76 8.22 -9.27
C THR A 620 10.45 8.83 -8.82
N SER A 621 10.46 9.25 -7.56
CA SER A 621 9.53 10.16 -6.91
C SER A 621 10.30 11.03 -5.94
N SER A 622 9.90 12.29 -5.78
CA SER A 622 10.49 13.19 -4.80
C SER A 622 9.47 14.20 -4.27
N TYR A 623 9.67 14.64 -3.03
CA TYR A 623 8.98 15.82 -2.48
C TYR A 623 9.55 17.15 -3.01
N TYR A 624 10.62 17.09 -3.81
CA TYR A 624 11.17 18.22 -4.55
C TYR A 624 10.89 18.06 -6.05
N PRO A 625 11.01 19.15 -6.83
CA PRO A 625 10.85 19.05 -8.28
C PRO A 625 11.83 18.08 -8.92
N VAL A 626 11.38 17.27 -9.89
CA VAL A 626 12.24 16.38 -10.66
C VAL A 626 12.59 17.05 -11.99
N THR A 627 13.86 17.42 -12.20
CA THR A 627 14.27 18.10 -13.44
C THR A 627 15.52 17.54 -14.09
N LEU A 628 15.49 17.48 -15.42
CA LEU A 628 16.63 17.09 -16.24
C LEU A 628 16.58 17.78 -17.60
N HIS A 629 17.71 18.29 -18.08
CA HIS A 629 17.88 18.84 -19.42
C HIS A 629 19.01 18.12 -20.14
N ALA A 630 18.67 17.30 -21.12
CA ALA A 630 19.64 16.68 -22.02
C ALA A 630 19.65 17.44 -23.34
N LYS A 631 20.82 17.98 -23.70
CA LYS A 631 21.00 18.80 -24.91
C LYS A 631 22.20 18.31 -25.72
N ARG A 632 22.01 18.14 -27.02
CA ARG A 632 23.01 17.56 -27.95
C ARG A 632 23.49 16.17 -27.51
N CYS A 633 22.58 15.35 -26.99
CA CYS A 633 22.89 14.00 -26.55
C CYS A 633 22.48 12.95 -27.60
N THR A 634 23.13 11.79 -27.55
CA THR A 634 22.73 10.60 -28.31
C THR A 634 22.32 9.50 -27.32
N LEU A 635 21.05 9.08 -27.38
CA LEU A 635 20.49 8.01 -26.56
C LEU A 635 20.21 6.80 -27.45
N LYS A 636 20.93 5.69 -27.25
CA LYS A 636 20.81 4.50 -28.10
C LYS A 636 20.43 3.27 -27.29
N GLY A 637 19.23 2.76 -27.55
CA GLY A 637 18.72 1.51 -26.96
C GLY A 637 19.43 0.28 -27.54
N LYS A 638 19.67 -0.73 -26.69
CA LYS A 638 20.27 -2.01 -27.09
C LYS A 638 19.24 -3.13 -27.05
N GLY A 639 18.97 -3.77 -28.20
CA GLY A 639 18.04 -4.89 -28.27
C GLY A 639 16.64 -4.53 -27.78
N GLU A 640 16.21 -5.15 -26.67
CA GLU A 640 14.91 -4.92 -26.03
C GLU A 640 14.95 -3.88 -24.88
N ALA A 641 15.96 -3.01 -24.86
CA ALA A 641 16.05 -1.89 -23.92
C ALA A 641 15.65 -0.56 -24.57
N ALA A 642 14.82 0.23 -23.88
CA ALA A 642 14.47 1.57 -24.32
C ALA A 642 15.68 2.53 -24.20
N ALA A 643 15.78 3.49 -25.11
CA ALA A 643 16.77 4.56 -25.00
C ALA A 643 16.39 5.58 -23.90
N LEU A 644 15.09 5.80 -23.71
CA LEU A 644 14.53 6.69 -22.69
C LEU A 644 13.33 6.03 -22.01
N THR A 645 13.43 5.85 -20.69
CA THR A 645 12.31 5.36 -19.84
C THR A 645 11.89 6.42 -18.84
N ILE A 646 10.63 6.82 -18.90
CA ILE A 646 10.00 7.73 -17.94
C ILE A 646 9.10 6.92 -17.01
N PHE A 647 9.55 6.68 -15.77
CA PHE A 647 8.78 6.00 -14.73
C PHE A 647 8.64 6.89 -13.49
N ALA A 648 7.52 7.61 -13.43
CA ALA A 648 7.11 8.34 -12.24
C ALA A 648 6.60 7.37 -11.17
N ARG A 649 7.39 7.12 -10.12
CA ARG A 649 6.84 6.61 -8.87
C ARG A 649 5.87 7.67 -8.34
N CYS A 650 4.70 7.27 -7.85
CA CYS A 650 3.60 8.21 -7.67
C CYS A 650 3.11 8.39 -6.23
N GLY A 651 3.64 7.62 -5.28
CA GLY A 651 3.14 7.59 -3.90
C GLY A 651 3.10 8.98 -3.24
N VAL A 652 4.15 9.78 -3.41
CA VAL A 652 4.21 11.14 -2.85
C VAL A 652 3.20 12.09 -3.48
N TYR A 653 3.03 12.03 -4.80
CA TYR A 653 2.11 12.91 -5.54
C TYR A 653 0.66 12.57 -5.23
N MET A 654 0.35 11.27 -5.16
CA MET A 654 -0.96 10.77 -4.75
C MET A 654 -1.30 11.14 -3.31
N ASN A 655 -0.36 10.97 -2.37
CA ASN A 655 -0.57 11.36 -0.98
C ASN A 655 -0.82 12.87 -0.82
N ALA A 656 -0.11 13.69 -1.60
CA ALA A 656 -0.30 15.14 -1.64
C ALA A 656 -1.55 15.59 -2.41
N MET A 657 -2.24 14.67 -3.11
CA MET A 657 -3.29 14.98 -4.10
C MET A 657 -2.84 16.08 -5.10
N SER A 658 -1.57 16.03 -5.50
CA SER A 658 -0.94 17.02 -6.35
C SER A 658 -0.31 16.38 -7.59
N LYS A 659 -0.17 17.16 -8.65
CA LYS A 659 0.61 16.76 -9.83
C LYS A 659 2.09 16.66 -9.45
N ALA A 660 2.83 15.79 -10.14
CA ALA A 660 4.29 15.77 -10.03
C ALA A 660 4.90 17.09 -10.56
N HIS A 661 5.58 17.83 -9.69
CA HIS A 661 6.37 18.99 -10.11
C HIS A 661 7.62 18.49 -10.82
N SER A 662 7.63 18.59 -12.14
CA SER A 662 8.70 18.04 -12.95
C SER A 662 8.92 18.87 -14.22
N ARG A 663 10.12 18.77 -14.79
CA ARG A 663 10.44 19.27 -16.13
C ARG A 663 11.60 18.48 -16.71
N ILE A 664 11.29 17.56 -17.62
CA ILE A 664 12.27 16.76 -18.35
C ILE A 664 12.33 17.30 -19.78
N LEU A 665 13.47 17.85 -20.18
CA LEU A 665 13.67 18.43 -21.49
C LEU A 665 14.74 17.65 -22.25
N ILE A 666 14.38 17.12 -23.42
CA ILE A 666 15.32 16.54 -24.38
C ILE A 666 15.38 17.48 -25.58
N GLU A 667 16.54 18.10 -25.81
CA GLU A 667 16.72 19.17 -26.79
C GLU A 667 17.87 18.87 -27.76
N ASP A 668 17.72 19.19 -29.04
CA ASP A 668 18.76 19.06 -30.08
C ASP A 668 19.48 17.69 -30.07
N SER A 669 18.75 16.63 -29.73
CA SER A 669 19.30 15.31 -29.40
C SER A 669 18.81 14.23 -30.36
N THR A 670 19.51 13.10 -30.40
CA THR A 670 19.14 11.93 -31.21
C THR A 670 18.80 10.77 -30.28
N ILE A 671 17.69 10.10 -30.57
CA ILE A 671 17.23 8.90 -29.87
C ILE A 671 17.13 7.77 -30.90
N GLU A 672 17.82 6.66 -30.64
CA GLU A 672 17.97 5.56 -31.59
C GLU A 672 17.58 4.24 -30.93
N GLY A 673 16.87 3.37 -31.65
CA GLY A 673 16.44 2.10 -31.07
C GLY A 673 15.87 1.10 -32.06
N SER A 674 15.70 -0.12 -31.56
CA SER A 674 15.19 -1.27 -32.32
C SER A 674 13.76 -1.06 -32.84
N PRO A 675 13.38 -1.65 -34.00
CA PRO A 675 11.99 -1.70 -34.46
C PRO A 675 11.09 -2.66 -33.67
N TRP A 676 11.69 -3.48 -32.79
CA TRP A 676 11.01 -4.52 -32.01
C TRP A 676 10.59 -4.06 -30.61
N PHE A 677 11.11 -2.93 -30.13
CA PHE A 677 10.89 -2.43 -28.78
C PHE A 677 10.70 -0.89 -28.78
N PRO A 678 9.81 -0.31 -27.95
CA PRO A 678 9.63 1.14 -27.94
C PRO A 678 10.91 1.84 -27.47
N VAL A 679 11.34 2.85 -28.23
CA VAL A 679 12.58 3.57 -27.94
C VAL A 679 12.37 4.66 -26.88
N VAL A 680 11.17 5.26 -26.82
CA VAL A 680 10.71 6.13 -25.73
C VAL A 680 9.54 5.46 -25.03
N ARG A 681 9.71 5.20 -23.73
CA ARG A 681 8.77 4.43 -22.93
C ARG A 681 8.30 5.22 -21.71
N PHE A 682 7.00 5.39 -21.55
CA PHE A 682 6.38 5.90 -20.33
C PHE A 682 5.82 4.71 -19.56
N GLU A 683 6.27 4.52 -18.33
CA GLU A 683 5.93 3.36 -17.50
C GLU A 683 5.04 3.73 -16.32
N THR A 684 4.08 2.85 -16.05
CA THR A 684 3.07 2.89 -14.99
C THR A 684 2.06 4.02 -15.10
N SER A 685 2.48 5.23 -15.47
CA SER A 685 1.64 6.42 -15.63
C SER A 685 2.36 7.53 -16.41
N ALA A 686 1.63 8.61 -16.75
CA ALA A 686 2.18 9.79 -17.42
C ALA A 686 2.14 11.02 -16.49
N PHE A 687 2.79 10.96 -15.32
CA PHE A 687 2.73 12.06 -14.33
C PHE A 687 3.78 13.16 -14.52
N PHE A 688 4.91 12.87 -15.18
CA PHE A 688 5.96 13.87 -15.40
C PHE A 688 5.69 14.74 -16.63
N ASP A 689 6.09 16.00 -16.54
CA ASP A 689 6.13 16.92 -17.67
C ASP A 689 7.40 16.68 -18.50
N VAL A 690 7.21 16.30 -19.76
CA VAL A 690 8.28 15.93 -20.70
C VAL A 690 8.15 16.75 -21.99
N GLU A 691 9.22 17.42 -22.39
CA GLU A 691 9.31 18.16 -23.65
C GLU A 691 10.44 17.61 -24.52
N PHE A 692 10.11 17.31 -25.78
CA PHE A 692 11.08 17.01 -26.83
C PHE A 692 11.18 18.21 -27.77
N ARG A 693 12.37 18.77 -27.94
CA ARG A 693 12.64 19.92 -28.80
C ARG A 693 13.73 19.60 -29.81
N ASN A 694 13.46 19.72 -31.10
CA ASN A 694 14.41 19.46 -32.18
C ASN A 694 15.08 18.07 -32.07
N VAL A 695 14.30 17.06 -31.67
CA VAL A 695 14.80 15.69 -31.46
C VAL A 695 14.62 14.86 -32.73
N LYS A 696 15.63 14.05 -33.04
CA LYS A 696 15.52 12.99 -34.06
C LYS A 696 15.29 11.65 -33.36
N ILE A 697 14.28 10.91 -33.77
CA ILE A 697 14.04 9.53 -33.37
C ILE A 697 14.32 8.64 -34.57
N ILE A 698 15.24 7.69 -34.45
CA ILE A 698 15.74 6.89 -35.58
C ILE A 698 15.57 5.40 -35.26
N GLU A 699 14.91 4.68 -36.17
CA GLU A 699 14.89 3.22 -36.17
C GLU A 699 16.28 2.67 -36.53
N GLN A 700 16.85 1.85 -35.65
CA GLN A 700 18.10 1.13 -35.87
C GLN A 700 17.85 -0.35 -36.15
N GLY A 701 18.56 -0.88 -37.14
CA GLY A 701 18.55 -2.32 -37.41
C GLY A 701 17.47 -2.78 -38.39
N ALA A 702 17.29 -2.06 -39.50
CA ALA A 702 16.77 -2.68 -40.73
C ALA A 702 17.78 -3.72 -41.24
N ALA A 703 17.93 -4.84 -40.53
CA ALA A 703 18.79 -5.95 -40.91
C ALA A 703 17.96 -6.97 -41.71
N GLN A 704 18.33 -7.11 -42.98
CA GLN A 704 18.12 -8.26 -43.87
C GLN A 704 16.72 -8.90 -43.88
N GLY A 705 15.93 -8.60 -44.92
CA GLY A 705 14.79 -9.44 -45.32
C GLY A 705 13.39 -8.88 -45.09
N GLY A 706 13.20 -7.56 -44.98
CA GLY A 706 11.85 -6.96 -45.01
C GLY A 706 10.98 -7.24 -43.76
N SER A 707 11.61 -7.55 -42.63
CA SER A 707 10.91 -7.78 -41.37
C SER A 707 10.30 -6.48 -40.81
N ARG A 708 9.07 -6.55 -40.29
CA ARG A 708 8.20 -5.40 -39.98
C ARG A 708 8.41 -4.90 -38.55
N ALA A 709 8.54 -3.58 -38.34
CA ALA A 709 8.45 -3.00 -36.99
C ALA A 709 7.15 -3.46 -36.28
N THR A 710 7.26 -3.88 -35.02
CA THR A 710 6.16 -4.46 -34.23
C THR A 710 5.59 -3.49 -33.18
N THR A 711 6.22 -2.33 -32.98
CA THR A 711 5.81 -1.38 -31.94
C THR A 711 5.97 0.08 -32.38
N ALA A 712 5.18 0.96 -31.77
CA ALA A 712 5.33 2.40 -31.89
C ALA A 712 6.66 2.88 -31.27
N PRO A 713 7.29 3.95 -31.83
CA PRO A 713 8.50 4.53 -31.27
C PRO A 713 8.26 5.14 -29.87
N VAL A 714 7.06 5.68 -29.61
CA VAL A 714 6.64 6.16 -28.29
C VAL A 714 5.55 5.25 -27.75
N ARG A 715 5.75 4.67 -26.56
CA ARG A 715 4.73 3.84 -25.91
C ARG A 715 4.46 4.28 -24.48
N PHE A 716 3.18 4.36 -24.13
CA PHE A 716 2.69 4.46 -22.76
C PHE A 716 2.27 3.07 -22.29
N THR A 717 2.96 2.50 -21.31
CA THR A 717 2.58 1.24 -20.67
C THR A 717 1.97 1.54 -19.30
N LEU A 718 0.65 1.45 -19.22
CA LEU A 718 -0.16 1.83 -18.05
C LEU A 718 -0.53 0.56 -17.29
N ASN A 719 0.41 0.03 -16.51
CA ASN A 719 0.36 -1.35 -16.01
C ASN A 719 0.29 -1.50 -14.49
N ARG A 720 0.11 -0.41 -13.74
CA ARG A 720 0.19 -0.44 -12.27
C ARG A 720 -1.07 0.08 -11.61
N GLU A 721 -1.73 -0.74 -10.81
CA GLU A 721 -2.93 -0.34 -10.06
C GLU A 721 -2.54 0.36 -8.75
N TYR A 722 -2.77 1.67 -8.66
CA TYR A 722 -2.51 2.45 -7.44
C TYR A 722 -3.75 2.69 -6.58
N ASN A 723 -4.94 2.44 -7.13
CA ASN A 723 -6.23 2.43 -6.42
C ASN A 723 -6.55 3.72 -5.61
N LEU A 724 -6.56 4.86 -6.30
CA LEU A 724 -6.99 6.16 -5.79
C LEU A 724 -7.76 6.93 -6.90
N PRO A 725 -9.05 6.61 -7.14
CA PRO A 725 -9.84 7.20 -8.22
C PRO A 725 -9.88 8.72 -8.20
N GLU A 726 -9.92 9.33 -7.01
CA GLU A 726 -9.93 10.78 -6.82
C GLU A 726 -8.67 11.44 -7.40
N TYR A 727 -7.57 10.68 -7.49
CA TYR A 727 -6.34 11.12 -8.12
C TYR A 727 -6.28 10.72 -9.60
N THR A 728 -6.53 9.45 -9.92
CA THR A 728 -6.31 8.90 -11.26
C THR A 728 -7.34 9.38 -12.29
N GLN A 729 -8.53 9.82 -11.85
CA GLN A 729 -9.56 10.42 -12.71
C GLN A 729 -9.47 11.95 -12.79
N ASP A 730 -8.65 12.60 -11.96
CA ASP A 730 -8.44 14.05 -12.02
C ASP A 730 -7.37 14.41 -13.07
N ARG A 731 -7.84 14.94 -14.21
CA ARG A 731 -7.01 15.39 -15.34
C ARG A 731 -5.98 16.47 -14.97
N SER A 732 -6.18 17.19 -13.87
CA SER A 732 -5.21 18.18 -13.38
C SER A 732 -3.91 17.53 -12.87
N LYS A 733 -3.93 16.23 -12.55
CA LYS A 733 -2.78 15.47 -12.06
C LYS A 733 -1.89 14.90 -13.17
N GLU A 734 -2.34 14.95 -14.43
CA GLU A 734 -1.57 14.45 -15.57
C GLU A 734 -0.35 15.33 -15.89
N GLY A 735 0.77 14.66 -16.16
CA GLY A 735 1.93 15.23 -16.83
C GLY A 735 1.60 15.57 -18.28
N SER A 736 2.28 16.58 -18.82
CA SER A 736 2.20 16.95 -20.23
C SER A 736 3.36 16.37 -21.02
N VAL A 737 3.08 15.88 -22.22
CA VAL A 737 4.10 15.38 -23.15
C VAL A 737 4.03 16.19 -24.43
N VAL A 738 5.10 16.94 -24.72
CA VAL A 738 5.11 17.96 -25.77
C VAL A 738 6.19 17.67 -26.80
N PHE A 739 5.82 17.69 -28.09
CA PHE A 739 6.74 17.46 -29.20
C PHE A 739 6.88 18.72 -30.08
N LYS A 740 8.07 19.31 -30.13
CA LYS A 740 8.39 20.51 -30.93
C LYS A 740 9.56 20.23 -31.86
N GLY A 741 9.35 20.34 -33.17
CA GLY A 741 10.44 20.13 -34.15
C GLY A 741 11.00 18.70 -34.17
N VAL A 742 10.21 17.71 -33.74
CA VAL A 742 10.64 16.31 -33.66
C VAL A 742 10.50 15.63 -35.02
N GLN A 743 11.52 14.87 -35.41
CA GLN A 743 11.57 14.11 -36.65
C GLN A 743 11.71 12.62 -36.33
N ILE A 744 10.90 11.77 -36.96
CA ILE A 744 10.95 10.32 -36.80
C ILE A 744 11.29 9.68 -38.14
N PHE A 745 12.33 8.85 -38.15
CA PHE A 745 12.82 8.09 -39.29
C PHE A 745 12.63 6.59 -39.05
N GLY A 746 11.92 5.88 -39.95
CA GLY A 746 11.52 4.48 -39.79
C GLY A 746 10.14 4.30 -39.16
N TYR A 747 9.84 3.13 -38.59
CA TYR A 747 8.55 2.79 -37.97
C TYR A 747 7.31 2.93 -38.90
N ASP A 748 7.48 2.69 -40.21
CA ASP A 748 6.50 3.02 -41.27
C ASP A 748 5.10 2.41 -41.08
N LYS A 749 5.01 1.26 -40.42
CA LYS A 749 3.77 0.48 -40.29
C LYS A 749 3.08 0.65 -38.94
N GLN A 750 3.66 1.42 -38.02
CA GLN A 750 3.16 1.57 -36.66
C GLN A 750 2.69 3.00 -36.41
N PRO A 751 1.71 3.22 -35.53
CA PRO A 751 1.39 4.57 -35.09
C PRO A 751 2.60 5.19 -34.36
N VAL A 752 2.72 6.52 -34.39
CA VAL A 752 3.78 7.23 -33.66
C VAL A 752 3.70 6.98 -32.15
N VAL A 753 2.48 6.89 -31.61
CA VAL A 753 2.21 6.62 -30.20
C VAL A 753 1.33 5.39 -30.07
N ALA A 754 1.67 4.50 -29.15
CA ALA A 754 0.81 3.40 -28.71
C ALA A 754 0.55 3.44 -27.20
N PHE A 755 -0.61 2.92 -26.80
CA PHE A 755 -1.00 2.75 -25.41
C PHE A 755 -1.17 1.26 -25.11
N LEU A 756 -0.47 0.77 -24.11
CA LEU A 756 -0.65 -0.57 -23.54
C LEU A 756 -1.21 -0.40 -22.14
N ASP A 757 -2.53 -0.44 -22.01
CA ASP A 757 -3.21 -0.27 -20.74
C ASP A 757 -3.62 -1.63 -20.16
N THR A 758 -2.94 -2.03 -19.09
CA THR A 758 -3.24 -3.28 -18.39
C THR A 758 -3.89 -3.06 -17.03
N ALA A 759 -4.07 -1.78 -16.62
CA ALA A 759 -4.66 -1.40 -15.35
C ALA A 759 -6.05 -0.77 -15.49
N GLY A 760 -6.32 -0.09 -16.61
CA GLY A 760 -7.60 0.53 -16.94
C GLY A 760 -7.86 1.85 -16.22
N GLN A 761 -6.90 2.34 -15.41
CA GLN A 761 -7.10 3.45 -14.46
C GLN A 761 -6.49 4.77 -14.91
N TYR A 762 -5.52 4.75 -15.82
CA TYR A 762 -4.76 5.94 -16.20
C TYR A 762 -5.16 6.38 -17.58
N SER A 763 -5.43 7.67 -17.69
CA SER A 763 -5.58 8.27 -19.01
C SER A 763 -4.34 9.08 -19.32
N VAL A 764 -4.15 9.30 -20.60
CA VAL A 764 -3.09 10.12 -21.14
C VAL A 764 -3.74 11.04 -22.16
N THR A 765 -4.06 12.25 -21.73
CA THR A 765 -4.84 13.22 -22.50
C THR A 765 -4.03 14.44 -22.91
N ARG A 766 -2.89 14.68 -22.25
CA ARG A 766 -2.05 15.87 -22.39
C ARG A 766 -0.84 15.66 -23.31
N ILE A 767 -1.07 14.99 -24.45
CA ILE A 767 -0.08 14.90 -25.53
C ILE A 767 -0.33 16.05 -26.51
N SER A 768 0.72 16.75 -26.93
CA SER A 768 0.57 17.89 -27.85
C SER A 768 1.80 18.16 -28.71
N GLY A 769 1.64 19.04 -29.70
CA GLY A 769 2.69 19.44 -30.61
C GLY A 769 2.64 18.73 -31.95
N ARG A 770 3.74 18.77 -32.70
CA ARG A 770 3.81 18.28 -34.08
C ARG A 770 5.12 17.51 -34.30
N VAL A 771 4.97 16.34 -34.92
CA VAL A 771 6.07 15.48 -35.36
C VAL A 771 6.11 15.44 -36.89
N VAL A 772 7.30 15.29 -37.48
CA VAL A 772 7.47 14.90 -38.88
C VAL A 772 7.90 13.43 -38.92
N HIS A 773 7.00 12.52 -39.29
CA HIS A 773 7.26 11.09 -39.38
C HIS A 773 7.42 10.70 -40.86
N ASN A 774 8.64 10.33 -41.26
CA ASN A 774 8.99 10.00 -42.65
C ASN A 774 8.49 11.04 -43.66
N GLY A 775 8.74 12.31 -43.38
CA GLY A 775 8.33 13.46 -44.21
C GLY A 775 6.86 13.88 -44.04
N ARG A 776 6.04 13.11 -43.31
CA ARG A 776 4.62 13.43 -43.09
C ARG A 776 4.41 14.12 -41.77
N SER A 777 3.63 15.20 -41.78
CA SER A 777 3.30 15.91 -40.55
C SER A 777 2.24 15.18 -39.74
N VAL A 778 2.53 14.94 -38.46
CA VAL A 778 1.66 14.28 -37.50
C VAL A 778 1.36 15.24 -36.36
N ASP A 779 0.11 15.73 -36.27
CA ASP A 779 -0.42 16.37 -35.05
C ASP A 779 -0.48 15.34 -33.91
N MET A 780 0.22 15.64 -32.82
CA MET A 780 0.34 14.75 -31.66
C MET A 780 -0.87 14.82 -30.73
N SER A 781 -1.67 15.88 -30.80
CA SER A 781 -2.85 16.06 -29.95
C SER A 781 -3.98 15.07 -30.24
N ARG A 782 -3.91 14.37 -31.37
CA ARG A 782 -4.81 13.27 -31.73
C ARG A 782 -4.58 12.00 -30.90
N PHE A 783 -3.37 11.81 -30.37
CA PHE A 783 -3.05 10.65 -29.55
C PHE A 783 -3.51 10.93 -28.13
N ARG A 784 -4.63 10.33 -27.76
CA ARG A 784 -5.20 10.40 -26.42
C ARG A 784 -5.69 9.02 -26.04
N HIS A 785 -5.55 8.68 -24.77
CA HIS A 785 -6.08 7.48 -24.17
C HIS A 785 -6.94 7.87 -22.99
N ILE A 786 -8.22 7.50 -23.01
CA ILE A 786 -9.10 7.63 -21.86
C ILE A 786 -9.13 6.28 -21.17
N ALA A 787 -8.84 6.29 -19.88
CA ALA A 787 -8.90 5.12 -19.02
C ALA A 787 -10.28 4.46 -19.15
N PRO A 788 -10.35 3.15 -19.45
CA PRO A 788 -11.62 2.44 -19.47
C PRO A 788 -12.40 2.47 -18.15
N ASP A 789 -11.74 2.69 -17.01
CA ASP A 789 -12.38 2.85 -15.70
C ASP A 789 -12.88 4.29 -15.44
N ASP A 790 -12.60 5.25 -16.33
CA ASP A 790 -13.02 6.63 -16.17
C ASP A 790 -14.55 6.77 -16.17
N GLY A 791 -15.10 7.45 -15.16
CA GLY A 791 -16.53 7.62 -14.96
C GLY A 791 -17.29 6.36 -14.51
N LEU A 792 -16.63 5.21 -14.29
CA LEU A 792 -17.28 4.03 -13.72
C LEU A 792 -17.45 4.19 -12.20
N ALA A 793 -18.68 3.99 -11.72
CA ALA A 793 -18.99 4.07 -10.30
C ALA A 793 -18.56 2.80 -9.56
N GLU A 794 -18.01 2.97 -8.36
CA GLU A 794 -17.56 1.87 -7.52
C GLU A 794 -18.73 1.19 -6.80
N ILE A 795 -18.56 -0.10 -6.49
CA ILE A 795 -19.59 -0.89 -5.81
C ILE A 795 -19.81 -0.42 -4.37
N ALA A 796 -21.07 -0.24 -3.99
CA ALA A 796 -21.46 0.11 -2.63
C ALA A 796 -21.34 -1.08 -1.68
N ALA A 797 -21.08 -0.82 -0.38
CA ALA A 797 -21.04 -1.84 0.66
C ALA A 797 -22.26 -2.76 0.61
N PHE A 798 -22.04 -4.08 0.79
CA PHE A 798 -23.13 -5.04 0.85
C PHE A 798 -24.09 -4.69 1.99
N ASP A 799 -25.35 -4.45 1.63
CA ASP A 799 -26.44 -4.18 2.55
C ASP A 799 -27.37 -5.41 2.62
N PRO A 800 -27.38 -6.17 3.73
CA PRO A 800 -28.26 -7.32 3.91
C PRO A 800 -29.76 -7.01 3.72
N GLU A 801 -30.20 -5.78 3.99
CA GLU A 801 -31.61 -5.40 3.87
C GLU A 801 -32.06 -5.29 2.41
N SER A 802 -31.13 -4.99 1.51
CA SER A 802 -31.36 -4.90 0.06
C SER A 802 -31.46 -6.26 -0.64
N TYR A 803 -31.20 -7.38 0.04
CA TYR A 803 -31.20 -8.72 -0.57
C TYR A 803 -32.14 -9.71 0.13
N GLN A 804 -32.79 -10.55 -0.67
CA GLN A 804 -33.50 -11.75 -0.24
C GLN A 804 -32.51 -12.90 -0.06
N PRO A 805 -32.73 -13.79 0.93
CA PRO A 805 -31.91 -14.97 1.11
C PRO A 805 -31.90 -15.83 -0.16
N PRO A 806 -30.84 -16.63 -0.38
CA PRO A 806 -30.76 -17.52 -1.52
C PRO A 806 -32.00 -18.43 -1.55
N THR A 807 -32.56 -18.66 -2.73
CA THR A 807 -33.74 -19.50 -2.94
C THR A 807 -33.38 -20.97 -2.72
N ARG A 808 -33.25 -21.37 -1.45
CA ARG A 808 -33.06 -22.74 -0.92
C ARG A 808 -31.77 -23.44 -1.42
N SER A 809 -30.87 -23.83 -0.52
CA SER A 809 -29.93 -24.91 -0.86
C SER A 809 -30.68 -26.24 -0.85
N ALA A 810 -30.43 -27.04 -1.87
CA ALA A 810 -30.90 -28.40 -2.03
C ALA A 810 -30.67 -29.27 -0.78
N ASP A 811 -31.46 -30.33 -0.71
CA ASP A 811 -31.24 -31.48 0.15
C ASP A 811 -29.80 -32.02 -0.08
N ASN A 812 -29.06 -32.22 1.02
CA ASN A 812 -27.75 -32.89 1.13
C ASN A 812 -26.44 -32.05 1.00
N PRO A 813 -25.89 -31.56 2.13
CA PRO A 813 -24.70 -30.68 2.17
C PRO A 813 -23.32 -31.37 2.06
N ALA A 814 -23.28 -32.69 1.87
CA ALA A 814 -22.04 -33.47 1.91
C ALA A 814 -21.34 -33.63 0.54
N GLU A 815 -22.04 -33.40 -0.58
CA GLU A 815 -21.49 -33.70 -1.92
C GLU A 815 -20.93 -32.49 -2.68
N GLU A 816 -21.06 -31.26 -2.17
CA GLU A 816 -20.73 -30.05 -2.94
C GLU A 816 -19.97 -29.02 -2.08
N SER A 817 -18.76 -29.37 -1.67
CA SER A 817 -17.83 -28.37 -1.14
C SER A 817 -17.34 -27.48 -2.29
N PRO A 818 -17.42 -26.15 -2.17
CA PRO A 818 -16.88 -25.28 -3.20
C PRO A 818 -15.38 -25.51 -3.40
N SER A 819 -14.96 -25.45 -4.65
CA SER A 819 -13.56 -25.43 -5.05
C SER A 819 -12.81 -24.34 -4.29
N SER A 820 -11.63 -24.63 -3.77
CA SER A 820 -10.90 -23.71 -2.89
C SER A 820 -10.62 -22.36 -3.57
N PHE A 821 -11.20 -21.27 -3.08
CA PHE A 821 -10.80 -19.91 -3.45
C PHE A 821 -9.53 -19.54 -2.71
N SER A 822 -8.54 -19.05 -3.44
CA SER A 822 -7.37 -18.41 -2.85
C SER A 822 -7.40 -16.93 -3.20
N PHE A 823 -7.60 -16.09 -2.19
CA PHE A 823 -7.57 -14.64 -2.35
C PHE A 823 -6.13 -14.18 -2.20
N PHE A 824 -5.54 -13.69 -3.28
CA PHE A 824 -4.19 -13.12 -3.26
C PHE A 824 -4.20 -11.72 -3.84
N TRP A 825 -3.55 -10.80 -3.14
CA TRP A 825 -3.44 -9.42 -3.57
C TRP A 825 -1.98 -8.97 -3.71
N LYS A 826 -1.58 -8.54 -4.90
CA LYS A 826 -0.28 -7.93 -5.19
C LYS A 826 -0.44 -6.41 -5.30
N VAL A 827 -0.72 -5.72 -4.19
CA VAL A 827 -0.42 -4.27 -4.12
C VAL A 827 0.92 -4.02 -3.46
N PRO A 828 1.60 -2.91 -3.84
CA PRO A 828 2.69 -2.39 -3.05
C PRO A 828 2.30 -2.28 -1.56
N TRP A 829 3.27 -2.53 -0.68
CA TRP A 829 3.07 -2.61 0.78
C TRP A 829 2.45 -1.35 1.43
N PHE A 830 2.43 -0.22 0.72
CA PHE A 830 1.88 1.05 1.17
C PHE A 830 0.40 1.30 0.78
N VAL A 831 -0.23 0.42 -0.02
CA VAL A 831 -1.66 0.51 -0.34
C VAL A 831 -2.47 -0.28 0.68
N HIS A 832 -3.60 0.28 1.14
CA HIS A 832 -4.53 -0.44 2.02
C HIS A 832 -4.91 -1.79 1.40
N THR A 833 -4.72 -2.87 2.16
CA THR A 833 -5.04 -4.23 1.71
C THR A 833 -6.55 -4.38 1.54
N PRO A 834 -7.04 -4.85 0.37
CA PRO A 834 -8.44 -5.16 0.20
C PRO A 834 -8.81 -6.33 1.10
N VAL A 835 -10.08 -6.35 1.48
CA VAL A 835 -10.62 -7.34 2.40
C VAL A 835 -11.91 -7.86 1.79
N TYR A 836 -11.98 -9.15 1.49
CA TYR A 836 -13.19 -9.74 0.90
C TYR A 836 -14.20 -10.08 1.98
N THR A 837 -15.47 -10.16 1.64
CA THR A 837 -16.51 -10.61 2.57
C THR A 837 -17.21 -11.84 2.00
N ALA A 838 -17.05 -13.00 2.63
CA ALA A 838 -17.95 -14.12 2.39
C ALA A 838 -19.31 -13.79 3.00
N ILE A 839 -20.36 -13.97 2.22
CA ILE A 839 -21.74 -13.76 2.63
C ILE A 839 -22.53 -15.06 2.46
N TYR A 840 -23.28 -15.44 3.50
CA TYR A 840 -24.13 -16.62 3.45
C TYR A 840 -25.35 -16.46 4.35
N TRP A 841 -26.43 -17.14 4.00
CA TRP A 841 -27.62 -17.22 4.83
C TRP A 841 -27.56 -18.49 5.70
N ASP A 842 -27.67 -18.35 7.03
CA ASP A 842 -27.61 -19.50 7.94
C ASP A 842 -28.97 -20.18 8.20
N GLY A 843 -30.00 -19.75 7.48
CA GLY A 843 -31.39 -20.17 7.69
C GLY A 843 -32.19 -19.22 8.58
N ILE A 844 -31.53 -18.24 9.20
CA ILE A 844 -32.14 -17.29 10.15
C ILE A 844 -31.80 -15.84 9.77
N SER A 845 -30.56 -15.59 9.41
CA SER A 845 -30.00 -14.26 9.19
C SER A 845 -28.84 -14.31 8.22
N TRP A 846 -28.54 -13.17 7.61
CA TRP A 846 -27.30 -13.00 6.88
C TRP A 846 -26.10 -13.08 7.82
N LYS A 847 -25.08 -13.82 7.39
CA LYS A 847 -23.76 -13.84 8.00
C LYS A 847 -22.75 -13.29 7.02
N THR A 848 -21.78 -12.57 7.56
CA THR A 848 -20.66 -11.99 6.83
C THR A 848 -19.37 -12.40 7.52
N GLU A 849 -18.40 -12.89 6.76
CA GLU A 849 -17.07 -13.22 7.27
C GLU A 849 -16.01 -12.48 6.45
N VAL A 850 -15.13 -11.79 7.17
CA VAL A 850 -14.08 -10.94 6.60
C VAL A 850 -12.87 -11.81 6.28
N ILE A 851 -12.42 -11.79 5.03
CA ILE A 851 -11.34 -12.63 4.50
C ILE A 851 -10.12 -11.74 4.25
N GLY A 852 -9.01 -12.05 4.94
CA GLY A 852 -7.74 -11.30 4.87
C GLY A 852 -6.92 -11.53 3.59
N LYS A 853 -5.79 -10.80 3.47
CA LYS A 853 -4.92 -10.67 2.28
C LYS A 853 -4.38 -11.99 1.71
N GLU A 854 -4.22 -13.01 2.55
CA GLU A 854 -3.63 -14.32 2.20
C GLU A 854 -4.46 -15.46 2.81
N ALA A 855 -5.77 -15.40 2.58
CA ALA A 855 -6.68 -16.41 3.11
C ALA A 855 -7.07 -17.41 2.01
N LYS A 856 -6.80 -18.70 2.28
CA LYS A 856 -7.51 -19.79 1.62
C LYS A 856 -8.84 -19.97 2.33
N PHE A 857 -9.94 -19.71 1.62
CA PHE A 857 -11.26 -19.99 2.16
C PHE A 857 -11.65 -21.42 1.80
N THR A 858 -11.50 -22.34 2.75
CA THR A 858 -11.90 -23.74 2.61
C THR A 858 -13.21 -24.00 3.36
N GLY A 859 -14.31 -24.03 2.61
CA GLY A 859 -15.58 -24.66 2.99
C GLY A 859 -16.40 -23.99 4.09
N ALA A 860 -17.66 -23.65 3.79
CA ALA A 860 -18.66 -23.20 4.77
C ALA A 860 -19.56 -24.34 5.31
N ARG A 861 -19.01 -25.56 5.45
CA ARG A 861 -19.73 -26.74 5.95
C ARG A 861 -21.04 -27.02 5.20
N GLY A 862 -20.96 -27.07 3.86
CA GLY A 862 -22.09 -27.41 2.98
C GLY A 862 -23.17 -26.33 2.84
N ARG A 863 -22.86 -25.07 3.19
CA ARG A 863 -23.74 -23.91 2.91
C ARG A 863 -23.34 -23.25 1.60
N GLY A 864 -24.32 -22.80 0.82
CA GLY A 864 -24.07 -21.93 -0.31
C GLY A 864 -23.47 -20.60 0.15
N VAL A 865 -22.28 -20.28 -0.34
CA VAL A 865 -21.58 -19.02 -0.04
C VAL A 865 -21.48 -18.21 -1.31
N ALA A 866 -21.84 -16.94 -1.19
CA ALA A 866 -21.47 -15.93 -2.17
C ALA A 866 -20.33 -15.07 -1.60
N PHE A 867 -19.56 -14.47 -2.49
CA PHE A 867 -18.45 -13.61 -2.15
C PHE A 867 -18.76 -12.21 -2.62
N TYR A 868 -18.58 -11.24 -1.73
CA TYR A 868 -18.75 -9.83 -2.00
C TYR A 868 -17.38 -9.15 -1.93
N ALA A 869 -17.01 -8.44 -3.01
CA ALA A 869 -15.82 -7.61 -3.05
C ALA A 869 -16.08 -6.29 -2.28
N LYS A 870 -15.34 -6.03 -1.20
CA LYS A 870 -15.62 -4.87 -0.33
C LYS A 870 -15.08 -3.58 -0.94
N GLY A 871 -15.96 -2.79 -1.56
CA GLY A 871 -15.72 -1.39 -1.91
C GLY A 871 -14.74 -1.18 -3.06
N PRO A 872 -14.32 0.09 -3.30
CA PRO A 872 -13.72 0.58 -4.55
C PRO A 872 -12.37 -0.06 -4.94
N SER A 873 -11.77 -0.79 -4.01
CA SER A 873 -10.36 -1.19 -4.00
C SER A 873 -10.07 -2.64 -4.36
N SER A 874 -11.10 -3.41 -4.74
CA SER A 874 -11.01 -4.87 -4.74
C SER A 874 -11.12 -5.44 -6.15
N VAL A 875 -10.01 -5.93 -6.72
CA VAL A 875 -10.06 -6.87 -7.86
C VAL A 875 -10.02 -8.29 -7.27
N LEU A 876 -11.03 -9.09 -7.58
CA LEU A 876 -11.17 -10.46 -7.11
C LEU A 876 -10.25 -11.38 -7.92
N ARG A 877 -9.20 -11.92 -7.30
CA ARG A 877 -8.40 -13.00 -7.91
C ARG A 877 -9.07 -14.35 -7.70
N LEU A 878 -9.29 -15.05 -8.80
CA LEU A 878 -9.92 -16.36 -8.88
C LEU A 878 -8.88 -17.37 -9.30
N VAL A 879 -8.79 -18.46 -8.54
CA VAL A 879 -7.86 -19.57 -8.81
C VAL A 879 -8.72 -20.80 -9.07
N LYS A 880 -8.48 -21.47 -10.21
CA LYS A 880 -9.18 -22.71 -10.55
C LYS A 880 -8.76 -23.81 -9.57
N SER A 881 -9.70 -24.66 -9.15
CA SER A 881 -9.36 -25.88 -8.41
C SER A 881 -8.35 -26.73 -9.19
N PRO A 882 -7.36 -27.35 -8.52
CA PRO A 882 -6.46 -28.30 -9.15
C PRO A 882 -7.20 -29.49 -9.80
N SER A 883 -8.35 -29.89 -9.25
CA SER A 883 -9.14 -31.04 -9.71
C SER A 883 -10.16 -30.73 -10.82
N ALA A 884 -10.44 -29.45 -11.09
CA ALA A 884 -11.46 -29.06 -12.07
C ALA A 884 -10.84 -28.71 -13.43
N ASN A 885 -11.51 -29.06 -14.53
CA ASN A 885 -11.05 -28.68 -15.89
C ASN A 885 -11.25 -27.18 -16.18
N GLU A 886 -12.32 -26.59 -15.64
CA GLU A 886 -12.64 -25.16 -15.69
C GLU A 886 -13.21 -24.69 -14.34
N GLY A 887 -13.01 -23.42 -14.00
CA GLY A 887 -13.72 -22.75 -12.92
C GLY A 887 -14.93 -22.01 -13.46
N VAL A 888 -16.01 -21.93 -12.67
CA VAL A 888 -17.24 -21.22 -13.05
C VAL A 888 -17.71 -20.35 -11.89
N LEU A 889 -18.11 -19.12 -12.20
CA LEU A 889 -18.76 -18.22 -11.26
C LEU A 889 -20.00 -17.60 -11.88
N TYR A 890 -20.98 -17.38 -11.03
CA TYR A 890 -22.26 -16.76 -11.34
C TYR A 890 -22.35 -15.40 -10.66
N PHE A 891 -23.02 -14.46 -11.31
CA PHE A 891 -23.33 -13.14 -10.78
C PHE A 891 -24.63 -12.62 -11.41
N ASP A 892 -25.28 -11.67 -10.75
CA ASP A 892 -26.52 -11.09 -11.25
C ASP A 892 -26.27 -9.74 -11.95
N VAL A 893 -26.92 -9.57 -13.10
CA VAL A 893 -26.99 -8.32 -13.85
C VAL A 893 -28.35 -7.69 -13.60
N PRO A 894 -28.43 -6.51 -12.96
CA PRO A 894 -29.70 -5.87 -12.67
C PRO A 894 -30.39 -5.38 -13.95
N PRO A 895 -31.73 -5.23 -13.93
CA PRO A 895 -32.48 -4.67 -15.06
C PRO A 895 -32.20 -3.18 -15.24
N GLY A 896 -32.32 -2.70 -16.48
CA GLY A 896 -32.20 -1.27 -16.80
C GLY A 896 -30.92 -0.89 -17.54
N LYS A 897 -29.98 -0.24 -16.85
CA LYS A 897 -28.77 0.33 -17.48
C LYS A 897 -27.73 -0.76 -17.80
N PRO A 898 -26.89 -0.58 -18.84
CA PRO A 898 -25.72 -1.41 -19.05
C PRO A 898 -24.81 -1.39 -17.82
N CYS A 899 -24.19 -2.52 -17.54
CA CYS A 899 -23.34 -2.75 -16.38
C CYS A 899 -21.96 -3.21 -16.85
N THR A 900 -20.89 -2.76 -16.19
CA THR A 900 -19.52 -3.04 -16.63
C THR A 900 -18.71 -3.79 -15.56
N PHE A 901 -17.88 -4.73 -15.99
CA PHE A 901 -16.80 -5.31 -15.19
C PHE A 901 -15.56 -5.49 -16.05
N LYS A 902 -14.38 -5.62 -15.44
CA LYS A 902 -13.11 -5.85 -16.13
C LYS A 902 -12.43 -7.11 -15.63
N ALA A 903 -11.66 -7.76 -16.49
CA ALA A 903 -10.99 -9.02 -16.16
C ALA A 903 -9.57 -9.17 -16.76
N THR A 904 -8.71 -9.89 -16.04
CA THR A 904 -7.39 -10.37 -16.49
C THR A 904 -7.26 -11.90 -16.29
N GLY A 905 -7.45 -12.67 -17.36
CA GLY A 905 -7.25 -14.13 -17.41
C GLY A 905 -8.18 -14.78 -18.43
N GLU A 906 -7.82 -15.93 -18.98
CA GLU A 906 -8.66 -16.60 -20.00
C GLU A 906 -10.07 -16.88 -19.46
N MET A 907 -11.10 -16.34 -20.11
CA MET A 907 -12.48 -16.57 -19.70
C MET A 907 -13.52 -16.52 -20.82
N ARG A 908 -14.70 -17.10 -20.56
CA ARG A 908 -15.90 -17.04 -21.40
C ARG A 908 -17.07 -16.54 -20.57
N LEU A 909 -17.80 -15.58 -21.11
CA LEU A 909 -18.97 -14.95 -20.50
C LEU A 909 -20.24 -15.44 -21.22
N SER A 910 -21.23 -15.87 -20.45
CA SER A 910 -22.53 -16.31 -20.98
C SER A 910 -23.68 -15.97 -20.03
N LYS A 911 -24.86 -15.75 -20.59
CA LYS A 911 -26.11 -15.69 -19.84
C LYS A 911 -26.54 -17.12 -19.48
N VAL A 912 -26.99 -17.36 -18.24
CA VAL A 912 -27.50 -18.67 -17.84
C VAL A 912 -28.77 -19.00 -18.64
N GLY A 913 -28.79 -20.15 -19.30
CA GLY A 913 -29.87 -20.54 -20.22
C GLY A 913 -29.89 -19.79 -21.56
N GLY A 914 -28.85 -19.01 -21.86
CA GLY A 914 -28.69 -18.26 -23.11
C GLY A 914 -27.38 -18.59 -23.86
N GLY A 915 -27.10 -17.82 -24.90
CA GLY A 915 -25.88 -17.96 -25.71
C GLY A 915 -24.64 -17.32 -25.06
N MET A 916 -23.48 -17.61 -25.65
CA MET A 916 -22.20 -16.97 -25.31
C MET A 916 -22.24 -15.48 -25.66
N ALA A 917 -21.81 -14.64 -24.73
CA ALA A 917 -21.85 -13.19 -24.85
C ALA A 917 -20.47 -12.54 -24.96
N GLY A 918 -19.39 -13.23 -24.55
CA GLY A 918 -18.03 -12.72 -24.70
C GLY A 918 -16.96 -13.74 -24.38
N VAL A 919 -15.74 -13.49 -24.86
CA VAL A 919 -14.54 -14.30 -24.58
C VAL A 919 -13.37 -13.36 -24.32
N TYR A 920 -12.51 -13.69 -23.36
CA TYR A 920 -11.18 -13.10 -23.18
C TYR A 920 -10.13 -14.20 -23.38
N ASP A 921 -9.19 -13.96 -24.31
CA ASP A 921 -8.08 -14.86 -24.62
C ASP A 921 -6.77 -14.06 -24.47
N PRO A 922 -6.02 -14.20 -23.37
CA PRO A 922 -4.82 -13.42 -23.10
C PRO A 922 -3.71 -13.59 -24.17
N ALA A 923 -3.77 -14.66 -24.96
CA ALA A 923 -2.84 -14.85 -26.08
C ALA A 923 -3.18 -13.96 -27.30
N LYS A 924 -4.41 -13.44 -27.37
CA LYS A 924 -4.91 -12.59 -28.47
C LYS A 924 -5.15 -11.16 -28.02
N ASP A 925 -5.62 -10.99 -26.79
CA ASP A 925 -5.98 -9.73 -26.19
C ASP A 925 -4.90 -9.38 -25.14
N MET A 926 -4.14 -8.30 -25.34
CA MET A 926 -3.14 -7.87 -24.36
C MET A 926 -3.76 -7.07 -23.21
N GLY A 927 -3.36 -7.37 -21.98
CA GLY A 927 -3.69 -6.57 -20.79
C GLY A 927 -4.94 -7.04 -20.05
N MET A 928 -5.95 -6.17 -19.97
CA MET A 928 -7.23 -6.45 -19.32
C MET A 928 -8.37 -6.18 -20.29
N LYS A 929 -9.52 -6.83 -20.07
CA LYS A 929 -10.69 -6.67 -20.95
C LYS A 929 -11.93 -6.26 -20.15
N HIS A 930 -12.61 -5.23 -20.65
CA HIS A 930 -13.89 -4.76 -20.11
C HIS A 930 -15.05 -5.46 -20.81
N PHE A 931 -16.07 -5.79 -20.03
CA PHE A 931 -17.29 -6.44 -20.47
C PHE A 931 -18.47 -5.59 -20.04
N THR A 932 -19.30 -5.22 -21.00
CA THR A 932 -20.56 -4.52 -20.74
C THR A 932 -21.72 -5.46 -21.00
N VAL A 933 -22.53 -5.69 -19.97
CA VAL A 933 -23.69 -6.59 -19.99
C VAL A 933 -24.94 -5.82 -19.61
N LYS A 934 -26.08 -6.22 -20.15
CA LYS A 934 -27.39 -5.63 -19.85
C LYS A 934 -28.43 -6.73 -19.83
N ALA A 935 -29.30 -6.72 -18.82
CA ALA A 935 -30.44 -7.64 -18.78
C ALA A 935 -31.40 -7.36 -19.95
N SER A 936 -31.92 -8.42 -20.57
CA SER A 936 -32.84 -8.31 -21.70
C SER A 936 -34.26 -7.86 -21.30
N GLY A 937 -34.61 -7.99 -20.01
CA GLY A 937 -35.93 -7.63 -19.48
C GLY A 937 -35.89 -6.70 -18.27
N ILE A 938 -37.03 -6.61 -17.60
CA ILE A 938 -37.24 -5.79 -16.39
C ILE A 938 -36.88 -6.50 -15.09
N PHE A 939 -36.39 -7.75 -15.17
CA PHE A 939 -35.95 -8.55 -14.04
C PHE A 939 -34.43 -8.76 -14.08
N PRO A 940 -33.77 -8.96 -12.92
CA PRO A 940 -32.37 -9.35 -12.89
C PRO A 940 -32.12 -10.66 -13.65
N GLU A 941 -30.98 -10.74 -14.33
CA GLU A 941 -30.55 -11.94 -15.04
C GLU A 941 -29.28 -12.50 -14.44
N THR A 942 -29.20 -13.81 -14.29
CA THR A 942 -27.97 -14.48 -13.86
C THR A 942 -27.07 -14.76 -15.05
N TRP A 943 -25.82 -14.37 -14.91
CA TRP A 943 -24.74 -14.56 -15.87
C TRP A 943 -23.65 -15.39 -15.25
N CYS A 944 -22.81 -16.01 -16.08
CA CYS A 944 -21.66 -16.76 -15.59
C CYS A 944 -20.39 -16.50 -16.39
N VAL A 945 -19.28 -16.58 -15.68
CA VAL A 945 -17.92 -16.58 -16.22
C VAL A 945 -17.33 -17.98 -16.05
N LYS A 946 -16.82 -18.54 -17.14
CA LYS A 946 -16.02 -19.78 -17.13
C LYS A 946 -14.56 -19.44 -17.40
N PHE A 947 -13.62 -20.02 -16.67
CA PHE A 947 -12.19 -19.71 -16.80
C PHE A 947 -11.30 -20.95 -16.62
N LYS A 948 -10.12 -20.95 -17.24
CA LYS A 948 -9.19 -22.12 -17.21
C LYS A 948 -7.92 -21.89 -16.40
N SER A 949 -7.52 -20.62 -16.22
CA SER A 949 -6.34 -20.20 -15.47
C SER A 949 -6.74 -19.31 -14.30
N ASN A 950 -5.76 -18.73 -13.59
CA ASN A 950 -6.09 -17.63 -12.68
C ASN A 950 -6.78 -16.50 -13.46
N LEU A 951 -7.79 -15.90 -12.84
CA LEU A 951 -8.60 -14.82 -13.41
C LEU A 951 -8.75 -13.72 -12.35
N ASP A 952 -8.29 -12.51 -12.63
CA ASP A 952 -8.62 -11.37 -11.78
C ASP A 952 -9.83 -10.62 -12.37
N ILE A 953 -10.81 -10.23 -11.56
CA ILE A 953 -12.04 -9.56 -12.00
C ILE A 953 -12.43 -8.41 -11.08
N LYS A 954 -12.75 -7.24 -11.64
CA LYS A 954 -13.31 -6.11 -10.88
C LYS A 954 -14.67 -5.74 -11.46
N PHE A 955 -15.66 -5.69 -10.57
CA PHE A 955 -17.03 -5.27 -10.88
C PHE A 955 -17.20 -3.79 -10.57
N PHE A 956 -17.96 -3.09 -11.41
CA PHE A 956 -18.37 -1.71 -11.19
C PHE A 956 -19.89 -1.64 -10.97
N ALA A 957 -20.35 -0.62 -10.26
CA ALA A 957 -21.78 -0.36 -10.14
C ALA A 957 -22.40 -0.16 -11.55
N PRO A 958 -23.63 -0.63 -11.78
CA PRO A 958 -24.59 -1.13 -10.78
C PRO A 958 -24.50 -2.65 -10.51
N LEU A 959 -23.47 -3.36 -10.95
CA LEU A 959 -23.27 -4.75 -10.51
C LEU A 959 -23.06 -4.77 -9.00
N SER A 960 -23.60 -5.80 -8.34
CA SER A 960 -23.50 -5.92 -6.88
C SER A 960 -22.10 -6.29 -6.39
N GLY A 961 -21.21 -6.73 -7.30
CA GLY A 961 -19.92 -7.32 -6.93
C GLY A 961 -20.06 -8.63 -6.15
N ILE A 962 -21.25 -9.24 -6.16
CA ILE A 962 -21.55 -10.51 -5.52
C ILE A 962 -21.41 -11.62 -6.55
N VAL A 963 -20.58 -12.61 -6.23
CA VAL A 963 -20.37 -13.80 -7.06
C VAL A 963 -20.58 -15.08 -6.27
N ALA A 964 -20.95 -16.17 -6.93
CA ALA A 964 -21.05 -17.49 -6.30
C ALA A 964 -20.69 -18.60 -7.28
N GLU A 965 -20.30 -19.78 -6.79
CA GLU A 965 -20.03 -20.94 -7.66
C GLU A 965 -21.29 -21.57 -8.24
N LYS A 966 -22.46 -21.25 -7.68
CA LYS A 966 -23.76 -21.73 -8.15
C LYS A 966 -24.78 -20.60 -8.23
N PRO A 967 -25.68 -20.61 -9.22
CA PRO A 967 -26.67 -19.56 -9.39
C PRO A 967 -27.68 -19.51 -8.23
N GLU A 968 -28.00 -20.64 -7.61
CA GLU A 968 -28.90 -20.73 -6.44
C GLU A 968 -28.29 -20.20 -5.14
N TRP A 969 -26.96 -19.99 -5.09
CA TRP A 969 -26.28 -19.42 -3.93
C TRP A 969 -26.22 -17.89 -3.96
N LEU A 970 -26.59 -17.28 -5.09
CA LEU A 970 -26.61 -15.82 -5.21
C LEU A 970 -27.74 -15.21 -4.34
N PRO A 971 -27.41 -14.24 -3.48
CA PRO A 971 -28.39 -13.32 -2.90
C PRO A 971 -29.16 -12.61 -4.01
N ARG A 972 -30.50 -12.61 -3.92
CA ARG A 972 -31.33 -11.92 -4.91
C ARG A 972 -31.65 -10.52 -4.41
N ALA A 973 -31.27 -9.49 -5.16
CA ALA A 973 -31.64 -8.12 -4.82
C ALA A 973 -33.17 -8.03 -4.69
N LYS A 974 -33.67 -7.41 -3.62
CA LYS A 974 -35.10 -7.12 -3.49
C LYS A 974 -35.49 -6.16 -4.61
N ALA A 975 -36.69 -6.34 -5.16
CA ALA A 975 -37.24 -5.36 -6.09
C ALA A 975 -37.32 -4.00 -5.39
N VAL A 976 -36.70 -2.97 -5.97
CA VAL A 976 -36.91 -1.58 -5.53
C VAL A 976 -38.34 -1.23 -5.95
N PRO A 977 -39.24 -0.85 -5.02
CA PRO A 977 -40.57 -0.38 -5.39
C PRO A 977 -40.42 0.79 -6.38
N LYS A 978 -41.14 0.73 -7.49
CA LYS A 978 -41.12 1.78 -8.52
C LYS A 978 -41.56 3.13 -7.97
#